data_AF-A0A2E9XCI1-F1
#
_entry.id   AF-A0A2E9XCI1-F1
#
_cell.length_a   1.000
_cell.length_b   1.000
_cell.length_c   1.000
_cell.angle_alpha   90.00
_cell.angle_beta   90.00
_cell.angle_gamma   90.00
#
_symmetry.space_group_name_H-M   'P 1'
#
loop_
_entity.id
_entity.type
_entity.pdbx_description
1 polymer ?
#
loop_
_entity_poly.entity_id
_entity_poly.type
_entity_poly.pdbx_seq_one_letter_code
_entity_poly.pdbx_strand_id
1 'polypeptide(L)'
;MSFYTSLTGLQAATTELSVTSNNIANAGTSGFKRADANFGDIYASTPLQKAGSIAGSGVALKGITQQHTQGNIEFSTNSLDLAITGDGYFKLKTSDGAELFTRNGGFMLDDQNRMVNSAGQALQILPVDSINNANFEAETSGLTVQRSTVGEFTPTTEINLGLNLPSSAVPITEAFSADKPETYHKTTSFTTYGANGKAQLATIYYVKTAGPTDAVPYAKWQTYVTVDGVAVKSALTQSAGAGNDPQFINKFGEILTQKELDVLSVSPPAGRNGSDYLITAGTTYRKFSLDNLQTAIPSANAAVTTAIPTASTFQDGLNLTNSSTGVNFADLGAGAGKFTNAKLQNMFQVQVDGSQWKSISLPRLMTLSHLSFSVGAVNTAGAGGPGKLGDQVLSGKQIATELTNELNRTFGDDKDFTTSVLDAGSELILKRYAPPETALQSANDFIAIPLKGAGSIFEDTNAELGGLSLISGGADNNNRTMDGWQMAAAITNYIRHVDAKKAQFADVTVQYDEQNQGFTFHQGSLLRPAPDKFILGAFGADAAGAAKVSAMFGGIATGVKDTGIDDGTGLTYKTINGSKQLLQNTRGNGTENALSDRHSGLKVDYAGGKFTFSAGTTGDTSAISVRATETTVSAANADTVNVAAYTDGGQKAAALFGLSADTAKTRSANNDNQVTSAVTSLVENLPTVRGQESTAAKLTGNAMGVDTEQAFNVTAANQSITAVIDGITSTVTLSLGQYNIDTFTTELQTQINRMADANGRTVNNITVGFDAAKTALTVTGATTSGKSFIQMLGSQDWGLTDVPVAFGTSSTYARIDSDQRAGSNLYVSQDTKTGLWNESVDKADFDAGDIPYWTPIFLDRGEITFDTSGALVSPQAKYNLESTAATGTTIQLAYTGSTQYNSAFAAISQSQNGKPEGDLNGISIGDDGLIVASYSNGSQKSLGKVVIANFNSASGLKQLGDSSFTASAESGAARLGEAGAAGFGTIRAGSTERSNVDLTNELVDLISAQRNFQANAKAIETNSAMTSAIINIRG
;
A
#
# COMPACT_ATOMS: atom_id res chain seq x y z
N MET A 1 29.20 -105.07 -47.04
CA MET A 1 28.76 -103.66 -47.06
C MET A 1 27.64 -103.34 -46.06
N SER A 2 26.85 -104.31 -45.55
CA SER A 2 25.78 -104.02 -44.56
C SER A 2 26.24 -103.84 -43.09
N PHE A 3 27.49 -104.21 -42.75
CA PHE A 3 27.98 -104.06 -41.37
C PHE A 3 28.21 -102.58 -40.99
N TYR A 4 28.81 -101.79 -41.88
CA TYR A 4 29.10 -100.36 -41.64
C TYR A 4 27.84 -99.51 -41.57
N THR A 5 26.81 -99.81 -42.38
CA THR A 5 25.50 -99.13 -42.31
C THR A 5 24.77 -99.41 -41.00
N SER A 6 24.84 -100.65 -40.49
CA SER A 6 24.25 -100.99 -39.20
C SER A 6 25.08 -100.46 -38.02
N LEU A 7 26.41 -100.39 -38.14
CA LEU A 7 27.28 -99.81 -37.12
C LEU A 7 27.06 -98.30 -36.96
N THR A 8 26.97 -97.57 -38.07
CA THR A 8 26.69 -96.13 -38.08
C THR A 8 25.27 -95.84 -37.59
N GLY A 9 24.28 -96.67 -37.95
CA GLY A 9 22.93 -96.61 -37.37
C GLY A 9 22.88 -96.93 -35.87
N LEU A 10 23.70 -97.86 -35.38
CA LEU A 10 23.82 -98.18 -33.95
C LEU A 10 24.44 -97.02 -33.17
N GLN A 11 25.48 -96.38 -33.71
CA GLN A 11 26.11 -95.20 -33.13
C GLN A 11 25.13 -94.03 -33.07
N ALA A 12 24.36 -93.78 -34.13
CA ALA A 12 23.32 -92.76 -34.16
C ALA A 12 22.23 -92.99 -33.11
N ALA A 13 21.70 -94.23 -33.02
CA ALA A 13 20.74 -94.59 -31.99
C ALA A 13 21.31 -94.43 -30.57
N THR A 14 22.61 -94.71 -30.37
CA THR A 14 23.28 -94.49 -29.07
C THR A 14 23.35 -93.01 -28.70
N THR A 15 23.65 -92.14 -29.66
CA THR A 15 23.67 -90.68 -29.45
C THR A 15 22.27 -90.12 -29.21
N GLU A 16 21.26 -90.59 -29.96
CA GLU A 16 19.85 -90.23 -29.78
C GLU A 16 19.38 -90.63 -28.37
N LEU A 17 19.66 -91.88 -27.95
CA LEU A 17 19.38 -92.34 -26.59
C LEU A 17 20.03 -91.47 -25.52
N SER A 18 21.28 -91.05 -25.74
CA SER A 18 22.02 -90.23 -24.78
C SER A 18 21.42 -88.83 -24.64
N VAL A 19 21.03 -88.21 -25.77
CA VAL A 19 20.40 -86.88 -25.80
C VAL A 19 19.01 -86.92 -25.17
N THR A 20 18.16 -87.86 -25.57
CA THR A 20 16.81 -88.04 -25.01
C THR A 20 16.85 -88.39 -23.52
N SER A 21 17.80 -89.23 -23.09
CA SER A 21 17.98 -89.53 -21.65
C SER A 21 18.38 -88.29 -20.85
N ASN A 22 19.24 -87.44 -21.41
CA ASN A 22 19.64 -86.17 -20.79
C ASN A 22 18.47 -85.18 -20.70
N ASN A 23 17.63 -85.10 -21.74
CA ASN A 23 16.41 -84.29 -21.72
C ASN A 23 15.46 -84.74 -20.61
N ILE A 24 15.17 -86.05 -20.52
CA ILE A 24 14.30 -86.62 -19.47
C ILE A 24 14.86 -86.32 -18.07
N ALA A 25 16.17 -86.52 -17.87
CA ALA A 25 16.82 -86.27 -16.59
C ALA A 25 16.70 -84.80 -16.14
N ASN A 26 16.70 -83.86 -17.08
CA ASN A 26 16.64 -82.42 -16.80
C ASN A 26 15.26 -81.80 -17.01
N ALA A 27 14.20 -82.60 -17.22
CA ALA A 27 12.86 -82.07 -17.44
C ALA A 27 12.29 -81.32 -16.21
N GLY A 28 12.84 -81.58 -15.02
CA GLY A 28 12.55 -80.83 -13.79
C GLY A 28 13.42 -79.59 -13.57
N THR A 29 14.49 -79.40 -14.34
CA THR A 29 15.46 -78.32 -14.13
C THR A 29 14.93 -77.01 -14.74
N SER A 30 14.86 -75.95 -13.94
CA SER A 30 14.44 -74.63 -14.43
C SER A 30 15.39 -74.09 -15.50
N GLY A 31 14.83 -73.46 -16.53
CA GLY A 31 15.57 -72.87 -17.64
C GLY A 31 16.26 -73.87 -18.58
N PHE A 32 16.10 -75.19 -18.37
CA PHE A 32 16.73 -76.20 -19.24
C PHE A 32 16.08 -76.24 -20.62
N LYS A 33 16.92 -76.21 -21.66
CA LYS A 33 16.51 -76.28 -23.07
C LYS A 33 16.76 -77.67 -23.64
N ARG A 34 15.70 -78.30 -24.18
CA ARG A 34 15.73 -79.59 -24.87
C ARG A 34 16.80 -79.56 -25.96
N ALA A 35 17.57 -80.64 -26.05
CA ALA A 35 18.50 -80.86 -27.14
C ALA A 35 17.96 -81.93 -28.10
N ASP A 36 18.20 -81.76 -29.39
CA ASP A 36 17.91 -82.78 -30.41
C ASP A 36 19.21 -83.21 -31.10
N ALA A 37 19.32 -84.50 -31.39
CA ALA A 37 20.41 -85.05 -32.19
C ALA A 37 20.04 -85.00 -33.68
N ASN A 38 20.78 -84.22 -34.46
CA ASN A 38 20.54 -84.10 -35.90
C ASN A 38 21.46 -85.06 -36.66
N PHE A 39 20.86 -85.93 -37.47
CA PHE A 39 21.59 -86.90 -38.29
C PHE A 39 21.59 -86.50 -39.77
N GLY A 40 22.69 -86.80 -40.46
CA GLY A 40 22.81 -86.71 -41.91
C GLY A 40 23.09 -88.09 -42.50
N ASP A 41 22.65 -88.33 -43.74
CA ASP A 41 23.01 -89.54 -44.47
C ASP A 41 24.48 -89.48 -44.93
N ILE A 42 25.12 -90.65 -44.96
CA ILE A 42 26.46 -90.79 -45.52
C ILE A 42 26.29 -91.30 -46.95
N TYR A 43 26.67 -90.46 -47.92
CA TYR A 43 26.64 -90.81 -49.34
C TYR A 43 28.06 -90.85 -49.90
N ALA A 44 28.50 -92.00 -50.40
CA ALA A 44 29.76 -92.12 -51.14
C ALA A 44 29.44 -91.98 -52.64
N SER A 45 29.64 -90.79 -53.22
CA SER A 45 29.48 -90.58 -54.66
C SER A 45 30.83 -90.54 -55.36
N THR A 46 31.01 -91.41 -56.36
CA THR A 46 32.07 -91.28 -57.36
C THR A 46 31.45 -90.63 -58.60
N PRO A 47 32.03 -89.59 -59.23
CA PRO A 47 31.37 -88.80 -60.30
C PRO A 47 30.93 -89.56 -61.57
N LEU A 48 31.23 -90.86 -61.68
CA LEU A 48 30.99 -91.70 -62.87
C LEU A 48 29.88 -92.74 -62.68
N GLN A 49 29.15 -92.76 -61.56
CA GLN A 49 28.09 -93.75 -61.28
C GLN A 49 26.67 -93.18 -61.41
N LYS A 50 25.74 -93.99 -61.94
CA LYS A 50 24.31 -93.65 -62.14
C LYS A 50 23.60 -93.51 -60.79
N ALA A 51 23.00 -92.34 -60.52
CA ALA A 51 22.39 -92.00 -59.22
C ALA A 51 21.31 -92.98 -58.72
N GLY A 52 20.66 -93.75 -59.60
CA GLY A 52 19.61 -94.72 -59.23
C GLY A 52 20.11 -96.10 -58.76
N SER A 53 21.42 -96.32 -58.61
CA SER A 53 21.99 -97.65 -58.28
C SER A 53 22.93 -97.66 -57.07
N ILE A 54 23.00 -96.56 -56.31
CA ILE A 54 23.87 -96.42 -55.14
C ILE A 54 23.02 -96.54 -53.87
N ALA A 55 23.29 -97.55 -53.05
CA ALA A 55 22.71 -97.68 -51.72
C ALA A 55 23.46 -96.77 -50.73
N GLY A 56 22.74 -96.11 -49.81
CA GLY A 56 23.34 -95.23 -48.80
C GLY A 56 24.36 -95.95 -47.90
N SER A 57 25.38 -95.24 -47.43
CA SER A 57 26.49 -95.78 -46.63
C SER A 57 26.31 -95.63 -45.12
N GLY A 58 25.11 -95.26 -44.67
CA GLY A 58 24.76 -95.16 -43.26
C GLY A 58 24.36 -93.73 -42.86
N VAL A 59 24.49 -93.41 -41.58
CA VAL A 59 24.12 -92.10 -41.01
C VAL A 59 25.24 -91.58 -40.12
N ALA A 60 25.46 -90.28 -40.07
CA ALA A 60 26.40 -89.64 -39.15
C ALA A 60 25.70 -88.56 -38.33
N LEU A 61 26.18 -88.32 -37.10
CA LEU A 61 25.76 -87.18 -36.31
C LEU A 61 26.27 -85.90 -36.96
N LYS A 62 25.36 -85.01 -37.36
CA LYS A 62 25.67 -83.66 -37.85
C LYS A 62 25.97 -82.71 -36.70
N GLY A 63 25.26 -82.87 -35.58
CA GLY A 63 25.45 -82.10 -34.36
C GLY A 63 24.30 -82.30 -33.37
N ILE A 64 24.48 -81.81 -32.15
CA ILE A 64 23.43 -81.74 -31.13
C ILE A 64 23.05 -80.27 -31.02
N THR A 65 21.80 -79.94 -31.34
CA THR A 65 21.31 -78.56 -31.34
C THR A 65 20.28 -78.37 -30.24
N GLN A 66 20.37 -77.25 -29.52
CA GLN A 66 19.36 -76.91 -28.53
C GLN A 66 18.16 -76.20 -29.15
N GLN A 67 16.99 -76.53 -28.61
CA GLN A 67 15.72 -75.88 -28.92
C GLN A 67 15.44 -74.82 -27.85
N HIS A 68 15.44 -73.56 -28.25
CA HIS A 68 15.29 -72.42 -27.35
C HIS A 68 13.84 -71.94 -27.20
N THR A 69 12.86 -72.80 -27.54
CA THR A 69 11.45 -72.50 -27.31
C THR A 69 11.17 -72.28 -25.82
N GLN A 70 10.19 -71.43 -25.53
CA GLN A 70 9.79 -71.05 -24.17
C GLN A 70 9.20 -72.26 -23.42
N GLY A 71 9.68 -72.52 -22.20
CA GLY A 71 9.07 -73.48 -21.28
C GLY A 71 7.89 -72.87 -20.51
N ASN A 72 7.12 -73.71 -19.82
CA ASN A 72 5.99 -73.23 -19.01
C ASN A 72 6.47 -72.33 -17.87
N ILE A 73 5.78 -71.22 -17.62
CA ILE A 73 6.08 -70.32 -16.48
C ILE A 73 5.31 -70.79 -15.25
N GLU A 74 6.01 -71.02 -14.16
CA GLU A 74 5.45 -71.45 -12.88
C GLU A 74 5.66 -70.36 -11.83
N PHE A 75 4.61 -70.04 -11.06
CA PHE A 75 4.71 -69.09 -9.96
C PHE A 75 5.54 -69.67 -8.81
N SER A 76 6.45 -68.85 -8.29
CA SER A 76 7.26 -69.18 -7.12
C SER A 76 6.71 -68.47 -5.87
N THR A 77 7.03 -69.03 -4.71
CA THR A 77 6.81 -68.38 -3.41
C THR A 77 7.90 -67.36 -3.08
N ASN A 78 9.05 -67.42 -3.77
CA ASN A 78 10.14 -66.47 -3.62
C ASN A 78 9.98 -65.30 -4.59
N SER A 79 9.94 -64.07 -4.08
CA SER A 79 9.76 -62.86 -4.89
C SER A 79 10.96 -62.52 -5.77
N LEU A 80 12.14 -63.06 -5.45
CA LEU A 80 13.37 -62.86 -6.21
C LEU A 80 13.51 -63.80 -7.41
N ASP A 81 12.62 -64.78 -7.55
CA ASP A 81 12.62 -65.65 -8.71
C ASP A 81 12.05 -64.90 -9.91
N LEU A 82 12.78 -64.91 -11.02
CA LEU A 82 12.43 -64.19 -12.24
C LEU A 82 12.22 -65.14 -13.42
N ALA A 83 11.25 -64.82 -14.27
CA ALA A 83 11.06 -65.52 -15.54
C ALA A 83 10.99 -64.52 -16.68
N ILE A 84 11.65 -64.84 -17.81
CA ILE A 84 11.49 -64.08 -19.05
C ILE A 84 10.33 -64.69 -19.84
N THR A 85 9.38 -63.84 -20.26
CA THR A 85 8.29 -64.20 -21.17
C THR A 85 8.59 -63.62 -22.54
N GLY A 86 8.88 -64.47 -23.53
CA GLY A 86 9.33 -64.05 -24.86
C GLY A 86 10.83 -64.30 -25.04
N ASP A 87 11.45 -63.63 -26.00
CA ASP A 87 12.85 -63.91 -26.38
C ASP A 87 13.87 -63.21 -25.47
N GLY A 88 14.96 -63.90 -25.14
CA GLY A 88 16.09 -63.33 -24.41
C GLY A 88 16.61 -64.19 -23.26
N TYR A 89 17.66 -63.71 -22.60
CA TYR A 89 18.38 -64.36 -21.52
C TYR A 89 18.78 -63.36 -20.45
N PHE A 90 18.79 -63.77 -19.18
CA PHE A 90 19.43 -63.00 -18.11
C PHE A 90 20.93 -62.98 -18.32
N LYS A 91 21.53 -61.80 -18.30
CA LYS A 91 22.99 -61.63 -18.32
C LYS A 91 23.54 -61.77 -16.90
N LEU A 92 24.43 -62.72 -16.70
CA LEU A 92 25.15 -62.96 -15.44
C LEU A 92 26.64 -62.72 -15.62
N LYS A 93 27.34 -62.38 -14.54
CA LYS A 93 28.79 -62.26 -14.51
C LYS A 93 29.38 -63.08 -13.37
N THR A 94 30.40 -63.88 -13.68
CA THR A 94 31.18 -64.63 -12.67
C THR A 94 32.10 -63.71 -11.88
N SER A 95 32.62 -64.21 -10.76
CA SER A 95 33.68 -63.54 -9.98
C SER A 95 34.91 -63.17 -10.82
N ASP A 96 35.22 -64.01 -11.81
CA ASP A 96 36.39 -63.87 -12.68
C ASP A 96 36.12 -62.94 -13.88
N GLY A 97 34.91 -62.38 -13.96
CA GLY A 97 34.51 -61.40 -14.98
C GLY A 97 33.94 -62.00 -16.26
N ALA A 98 33.87 -63.32 -16.41
CA ALA A 98 33.26 -63.96 -17.56
C ALA A 98 31.74 -63.77 -17.58
N GLU A 99 31.19 -63.48 -18.75
CA GLU A 99 29.76 -63.28 -18.99
C GLU A 99 29.07 -64.61 -19.30
N LEU A 100 27.93 -64.85 -18.64
CA LEU A 100 27.06 -65.99 -18.91
C LEU A 100 25.63 -65.51 -19.17
N PHE A 101 24.89 -66.36 -19.87
CA PHE A 101 23.51 -66.11 -20.22
C PHE A 101 22.65 -67.28 -19.76
N THR A 102 21.55 -67.02 -19.09
CA THR A 102 20.68 -68.10 -18.60
C THR A 102 19.20 -67.75 -18.74
N ARG A 103 18.37 -68.79 -18.82
CA ARG A 103 16.93 -68.70 -18.67
C ARG A 103 16.45 -69.08 -17.27
N ASN A 104 17.33 -69.67 -16.47
CA ASN A 104 17.03 -69.97 -15.08
C ASN A 104 17.09 -68.66 -14.28
N GLY A 105 15.96 -68.23 -13.73
CA GLY A 105 15.90 -67.05 -12.89
C GLY A 105 15.67 -67.35 -11.41
N GLY A 106 16.11 -68.51 -10.92
CA GLY A 106 16.24 -68.76 -9.49
C GLY A 106 17.38 -67.92 -8.91
N PHE A 107 17.04 -66.79 -8.27
CA PHE A 107 18.01 -65.85 -7.70
C PHE A 107 17.83 -65.68 -6.19
N MET A 108 18.93 -65.36 -5.53
CA MET A 108 19.02 -65.11 -4.09
C MET A 108 20.01 -63.98 -3.81
N LEU A 109 19.97 -63.43 -2.60
CA LEU A 109 20.96 -62.45 -2.15
C LEU A 109 22.14 -63.17 -1.49
N ASP A 110 23.37 -62.82 -1.86
CA ASP A 110 24.58 -63.25 -1.17
C ASP A 110 24.87 -62.41 0.09
N ASP A 111 25.91 -62.77 0.86
CA ASP A 111 26.35 -62.04 2.06
C ASP A 111 26.77 -60.58 1.78
N GLN A 112 27.04 -60.25 0.51
CA GLN A 112 27.38 -58.91 0.04
C GLN A 112 26.14 -58.16 -0.47
N ASN A 113 24.94 -58.72 -0.27
CA ASN A 113 23.65 -58.23 -0.75
C ASN A 113 23.56 -58.08 -2.27
N ARG A 114 24.34 -58.87 -3.01
CA ARG A 114 24.21 -58.95 -4.47
C ARG A 114 23.23 -60.02 -4.85
N MET A 115 22.44 -59.76 -5.89
CA MET A 115 21.53 -60.76 -6.44
C MET A 115 22.31 -61.74 -7.32
N VAL A 116 22.44 -62.98 -6.85
CA VAL A 116 23.21 -64.04 -7.47
C VAL A 116 22.33 -65.26 -7.75
N ASN A 117 22.74 -66.10 -8.70
CA ASN A 117 22.14 -67.42 -8.87
C ASN A 117 22.73 -68.44 -7.86
N SER A 118 22.25 -69.68 -7.89
CA SER A 118 22.75 -70.80 -7.06
C SER A 118 24.26 -71.03 -7.15
N ALA A 119 24.90 -70.62 -8.25
CA ALA A 119 26.34 -70.74 -8.49
C ALA A 119 27.15 -69.49 -8.08
N GLY A 120 26.51 -68.48 -7.47
CA GLY A 120 27.17 -67.25 -7.02
C GLY A 120 27.47 -66.22 -8.12
N GLN A 121 26.89 -66.38 -9.31
CA GLN A 121 27.06 -65.46 -10.44
C GLN A 121 26.06 -64.31 -10.33
N ALA A 122 26.52 -63.07 -10.46
CA ALA A 122 25.70 -61.88 -10.20
C ALA A 122 24.83 -61.48 -11.40
N LEU A 123 23.55 -61.22 -11.14
CA LEU A 123 22.60 -60.67 -12.12
C LEU A 123 23.02 -59.24 -12.50
N GLN A 124 23.15 -59.01 -13.81
CA GLN A 124 23.58 -57.73 -14.34
C GLN A 124 22.40 -56.79 -14.56
N ILE A 125 22.56 -55.55 -14.10
CA ILE A 125 21.62 -54.44 -14.27
C ILE A 125 22.31 -53.25 -14.93
N LEU A 126 21.50 -52.35 -15.49
CA LEU A 126 21.92 -51.01 -15.90
C LEU A 126 21.42 -49.97 -14.89
N PRO A 127 22.22 -48.93 -14.63
CA PRO A 127 21.74 -47.77 -13.88
C PRO A 127 20.63 -47.07 -14.67
N VAL A 128 19.71 -46.43 -13.93
CA VAL A 128 18.61 -45.68 -14.52
C VAL A 128 18.73 -44.18 -14.29
N ASP A 129 18.16 -43.39 -15.20
CA ASP A 129 18.03 -41.94 -15.06
C ASP A 129 16.89 -41.52 -14.10
N SER A 130 16.68 -40.22 -13.90
CA SER A 130 15.62 -39.68 -13.04
C SER A 130 14.19 -39.97 -13.54
N ILE A 131 14.03 -40.56 -14.73
CA ILE A 131 12.75 -40.93 -15.34
C ILE A 131 12.65 -42.48 -15.45
N ASN A 132 13.60 -43.23 -14.85
CA ASN A 132 13.68 -44.68 -14.85
C ASN A 132 14.01 -45.34 -16.22
N ASN A 133 14.67 -44.64 -17.15
CA ASN A 133 15.18 -45.26 -18.38
C ASN A 133 16.57 -45.88 -18.13
N ALA A 134 16.88 -47.01 -18.76
CA ALA A 134 18.20 -47.63 -18.61
C ALA A 134 19.27 -46.87 -19.42
N ASN A 135 20.42 -46.62 -18.80
CA ASN A 135 21.55 -45.99 -19.49
C ASN A 135 22.46 -47.04 -20.12
N PHE A 136 22.30 -47.29 -21.42
CA PHE A 136 23.11 -48.26 -22.18
C PHE A 136 24.55 -47.81 -22.48
N GLU A 137 24.90 -46.55 -22.20
CA GLU A 137 26.29 -46.06 -22.31
C GLU A 137 27.13 -46.43 -21.07
N ALA A 138 26.48 -46.86 -19.98
CA ALA A 138 27.16 -47.31 -18.77
C ALA A 138 27.46 -48.82 -18.82
N GLU A 139 28.57 -49.24 -18.19
CA GLU A 139 28.84 -50.66 -18.01
C GLU A 139 27.78 -51.34 -17.13
N THR A 140 27.43 -52.58 -17.46
CA THR A 140 26.52 -53.37 -16.62
C THR A 140 27.19 -53.70 -15.28
N SER A 141 26.46 -53.57 -14.20
CA SER A 141 26.94 -53.87 -12.85
C SER A 141 26.08 -54.94 -12.17
N GLY A 142 26.64 -55.63 -11.19
CA GLY A 142 25.88 -56.59 -10.39
C GLY A 142 24.87 -55.87 -9.49
N LEU A 143 23.61 -56.30 -9.51
CA LEU A 143 22.58 -55.72 -8.63
C LEU A 143 23.00 -55.88 -7.17
N THR A 144 23.12 -54.75 -6.46
CA THR A 144 23.38 -54.71 -5.02
C THR A 144 22.23 -54.03 -4.31
N VAL A 145 21.68 -54.67 -3.29
CA VAL A 145 20.56 -54.15 -2.51
C VAL A 145 21.07 -53.68 -1.15
N GLN A 146 20.95 -52.38 -0.87
CA GLN A 146 21.32 -51.85 0.45
C GLN A 146 20.23 -52.19 1.47
N ARG A 147 20.63 -52.84 2.58
CA ARG A 147 19.70 -53.24 3.66
C ARG A 147 19.20 -52.07 4.53
N SER A 148 19.91 -50.94 4.51
CA SER A 148 19.50 -49.69 5.17
C SER A 148 19.91 -48.50 4.33
N THR A 149 19.18 -47.39 4.43
CA THR A 149 19.51 -46.08 3.86
C THR A 149 20.54 -45.33 4.73
N VAL A 150 21.64 -45.99 5.10
CA VAL A 150 22.66 -45.44 6.01
C VAL A 150 23.20 -44.12 5.44
N GLY A 151 23.07 -43.02 6.19
CA GLY A 151 23.54 -41.70 5.79
C GLY A 151 22.62 -40.93 4.82
N GLU A 152 21.47 -41.51 4.43
CA GLU A 152 20.47 -40.88 3.56
C GLU A 152 19.23 -40.43 4.37
N PHE A 153 19.45 -39.69 5.47
CA PHE A 153 18.36 -39.04 6.22
C PHE A 153 18.05 -37.65 5.65
N THR A 154 16.81 -37.20 5.78
CA THR A 154 16.41 -35.85 5.39
C THR A 154 16.04 -35.07 6.65
N PRO A 155 16.73 -33.99 7.02
CA PRO A 155 16.32 -33.18 8.15
C PRO A 155 14.96 -32.53 7.88
N THR A 156 14.15 -32.35 8.92
CA THR A 156 12.92 -31.57 8.83
C THR A 156 13.30 -30.12 8.55
N THR A 157 12.80 -29.57 7.45
CA THR A 157 12.94 -28.15 7.09
C THR A 157 11.60 -27.45 6.96
N GLU A 158 10.50 -28.20 6.93
CA GLU A 158 9.14 -27.66 6.83
C GLU A 158 8.16 -28.44 7.71
N ILE A 159 7.28 -27.70 8.37
CA ILE A 159 6.12 -28.19 9.11
C ILE A 159 4.88 -27.44 8.61
N ASN A 160 3.82 -28.18 8.28
CA ASN A 160 2.53 -27.62 7.91
C ASN A 160 1.44 -28.12 8.87
N LEU A 161 0.66 -27.17 9.40
CA LEU A 161 -0.41 -27.40 10.37
C LEU A 161 -1.71 -26.73 9.91
N GLY A 162 -2.75 -27.53 9.73
CA GLY A 162 -4.13 -27.04 9.67
C GLY A 162 -4.78 -27.27 11.03
N LEU A 163 -5.17 -26.21 11.72
CA LEU A 163 -5.74 -26.28 13.06
C LEU A 163 -7.16 -25.72 13.07
N ASN A 164 -8.02 -26.22 13.96
CA ASN A 164 -9.20 -25.51 14.40
C ASN A 164 -8.98 -25.04 15.85
N LEU A 165 -8.85 -23.73 16.04
CA LEU A 165 -8.69 -23.13 17.36
C LEU A 165 -10.07 -22.72 17.94
N PRO A 166 -10.35 -22.99 19.23
CA PRO A 166 -11.67 -22.72 19.82
C PRO A 166 -11.90 -21.22 20.01
N SER A 167 -12.89 -20.64 19.32
CA SER A 167 -13.19 -19.21 19.43
C SER A 167 -13.65 -18.78 20.83
N SER A 168 -14.27 -19.68 21.59
CA SER A 168 -14.77 -19.47 22.96
C SER A 168 -13.68 -19.48 24.05
N ALA A 169 -12.42 -19.78 23.71
CA ALA A 169 -11.33 -19.71 24.68
C ALA A 169 -11.20 -18.28 25.27
N VAL A 170 -10.96 -18.20 26.58
CA VAL A 170 -10.73 -16.94 27.29
C VAL A 170 -9.25 -16.56 27.16
N PRO A 171 -8.91 -15.30 26.82
CA PRO A 171 -7.51 -14.86 26.73
C PRO A 171 -6.73 -15.03 28.04
N ILE A 172 -5.47 -15.46 27.95
CA ILE A 172 -4.52 -15.57 29.07
C ILE A 172 -3.56 -14.39 29.00
N THR A 173 -3.38 -13.68 30.12
CA THR A 173 -2.47 -12.52 30.24
C THR A 173 -1.19 -12.84 31.02
N GLU A 174 -1.11 -14.00 31.68
CA GLU A 174 0.09 -14.45 32.38
C GLU A 174 1.23 -14.79 31.41
N ALA A 175 2.48 -14.61 31.86
CA ALA A 175 3.64 -14.96 31.05
C ALA A 175 3.69 -16.48 30.80
N PHE A 176 3.94 -16.86 29.55
CA PHE A 176 3.99 -18.25 29.12
C PHE A 176 5.08 -19.06 29.85
N SER A 177 4.74 -20.28 30.26
CA SER A 177 5.68 -21.28 30.78
C SER A 177 5.24 -22.68 30.38
N ALA A 178 6.12 -23.42 29.68
CA ALA A 178 5.84 -24.78 29.22
C ALA A 178 5.55 -25.77 30.37
N ASP A 179 6.05 -25.49 31.58
CA ASP A 179 5.88 -26.32 32.77
C ASP A 179 4.56 -26.08 33.52
N LYS A 180 3.80 -25.03 33.12
CA LYS A 180 2.58 -24.57 33.79
C LYS A 180 1.37 -24.66 32.87
N PRO A 181 0.50 -25.67 33.04
CA PRO A 181 -0.69 -25.87 32.19
C PRO A 181 -1.66 -24.68 32.16
N GLU A 182 -1.67 -23.84 33.19
CA GLU A 182 -2.48 -22.63 33.28
C GLU A 182 -2.04 -21.52 32.32
N THR A 183 -0.83 -21.58 31.77
CA THR A 183 -0.28 -20.53 30.90
C THR A 183 -0.51 -20.76 29.40
N TYR A 184 -1.20 -21.83 29.02
CA TYR A 184 -1.54 -22.13 27.62
C TYR A 184 -2.86 -22.88 27.48
N HIS A 185 -3.48 -22.84 26.30
CA HIS A 185 -4.77 -23.50 26.06
C HIS A 185 -4.61 -24.92 25.54
N LYS A 186 -3.76 -25.09 24.52
CA LYS A 186 -3.62 -26.34 23.77
C LYS A 186 -2.19 -26.54 23.28
N THR A 187 -1.86 -27.80 22.96
CA THR A 187 -0.56 -28.17 22.42
C THR A 187 -0.70 -29.14 21.26
N THR A 188 0.22 -29.08 20.32
CA THR A 188 0.42 -30.11 19.28
C THR A 188 1.88 -30.56 19.32
N SER A 189 2.12 -31.86 19.21
CA SER A 189 3.47 -32.42 19.19
C SER A 189 3.67 -33.34 17.99
N PHE A 190 4.90 -33.41 17.48
CA PHE A 190 5.31 -34.33 16.43
C PHE A 190 6.83 -34.51 16.44
N THR A 191 7.28 -35.59 15.83
CA THR A 191 8.70 -35.91 15.70
C THR A 191 9.29 -35.16 14.52
N THR A 192 10.33 -34.37 14.77
CA THR A 192 11.19 -33.74 13.76
C THR A 192 12.52 -34.49 13.68
N TYR A 193 13.25 -34.31 12.58
CA TYR A 193 14.54 -34.94 12.36
C TYR A 193 15.62 -33.87 12.17
N GLY A 194 16.70 -33.93 12.95
CA GLY A 194 17.81 -32.99 12.85
C GLY A 194 18.75 -33.24 11.68
N ALA A 195 19.75 -32.38 11.52
CA ALA A 195 20.81 -32.47 10.49
C ALA A 195 21.69 -33.74 10.56
N ASN A 196 21.52 -34.56 11.60
CA ASN A 196 22.20 -35.83 11.82
C ASN A 196 21.23 -37.03 11.83
N GLY A 197 19.98 -36.84 11.40
CA GLY A 197 18.93 -37.86 11.42
C GLY A 197 18.35 -38.17 12.80
N LYS A 198 18.82 -37.49 13.87
CA LYS A 198 18.29 -37.68 15.23
C LYS A 198 16.82 -37.25 15.27
N ALA A 199 15.96 -38.13 15.77
CA ALA A 199 14.57 -37.81 16.09
C ALA A 199 14.50 -36.88 17.31
N GLN A 200 13.73 -35.82 17.20
CA GLN A 200 13.53 -34.80 18.24
C GLN A 200 12.03 -34.52 18.37
N LEU A 201 11.56 -34.24 19.58
CA LEU A 201 10.14 -33.93 19.81
C LEU A 201 9.93 -32.42 19.72
N ALA A 202 9.19 -31.97 18.70
CA ALA A 202 8.74 -30.59 18.60
C ALA A 202 7.34 -30.46 19.21
N THR A 203 7.19 -29.58 20.19
CA THR A 203 5.90 -29.25 20.83
C THR A 203 5.60 -27.77 20.64
N ILE A 204 4.41 -27.50 20.10
CA ILE A 204 3.88 -26.15 19.86
C ILE A 204 2.75 -25.92 20.86
N TYR A 205 2.84 -24.84 21.61
CA TYR A 205 1.85 -24.37 22.57
C TYR A 205 1.05 -23.22 21.95
N TYR A 206 -0.27 -23.24 22.12
CA TYR A 206 -1.19 -22.20 21.64
C TYR A 206 -1.81 -21.46 22.81
N VAL A 207 -1.65 -20.14 22.83
CA VAL A 207 -2.16 -19.26 23.88
C VAL A 207 -3.00 -18.17 23.24
N LYS A 208 -4.29 -18.08 23.57
CA LYS A 208 -5.12 -16.96 23.12
C LYS A 208 -4.73 -15.70 23.92
N THR A 209 -4.37 -14.63 23.24
CA THR A 209 -3.92 -13.36 23.87
C THR A 209 -4.99 -12.28 23.79
N ALA A 210 -5.83 -12.28 22.76
CA ALA A 210 -6.93 -11.32 22.60
C ALA A 210 -8.16 -11.93 21.94
N GLY A 211 -9.34 -11.40 22.29
CA GLY A 211 -10.61 -11.66 21.60
C GLY A 211 -11.02 -10.50 20.71
N PRO A 212 -11.92 -10.72 19.74
CA PRO A 212 -12.40 -9.66 18.87
C PRO A 212 -13.22 -8.63 19.67
N THR A 213 -13.03 -7.36 19.34
CA THR A 213 -13.77 -6.21 19.89
C THR A 213 -14.34 -5.37 18.74
N ASP A 214 -15.28 -4.48 19.02
CA ASP A 214 -15.87 -3.59 18.00
C ASP A 214 -14.82 -2.69 17.33
N ALA A 215 -13.75 -2.34 18.04
CA ALA A 215 -12.65 -1.54 17.51
C ALA A 215 -11.61 -2.38 16.75
N VAL A 216 -11.37 -3.62 17.17
CA VAL A 216 -10.39 -4.54 16.58
C VAL A 216 -11.07 -5.90 16.35
N PRO A 217 -11.60 -6.18 15.15
CA PRO A 217 -12.42 -7.35 14.86
C PRO A 217 -11.56 -8.61 14.62
N TYR A 218 -10.51 -8.80 15.41
CA TYR A 218 -9.54 -9.88 15.25
C TYR A 218 -9.37 -10.67 16.54
N ALA A 219 -9.31 -11.99 16.42
CA ALA A 219 -8.95 -12.90 17.50
C ALA A 219 -7.48 -13.29 17.37
N LYS A 220 -6.69 -13.09 18.43
CA LYS A 220 -5.24 -13.30 18.40
C LYS A 220 -4.82 -14.47 19.27
N TRP A 221 -3.92 -15.26 18.72
CA TRP A 221 -3.26 -16.37 19.37
C TRP A 221 -1.76 -16.21 19.23
N GLN A 222 -1.04 -16.66 20.24
CA GLN A 222 0.39 -16.66 20.32
C GLN A 222 0.88 -18.10 20.37
N THR A 223 1.90 -18.42 19.58
CA THR A 223 2.54 -19.73 19.61
C THR A 223 3.92 -19.69 20.24
N TYR A 224 4.21 -20.74 20.99
CA TYR A 224 5.52 -20.99 21.56
C TYR A 224 5.96 -22.38 21.15
N VAL A 225 7.18 -22.50 20.64
CA VAL A 225 7.71 -23.77 20.13
C VAL A 225 8.85 -24.24 21.03
N THR A 226 8.85 -25.53 21.34
CA THR A 226 9.96 -26.19 22.01
C THR A 226 10.40 -27.39 21.18
N VAL A 227 11.70 -27.68 21.15
CA VAL A 227 12.26 -28.87 20.51
C VAL A 227 13.15 -29.58 21.54
N ASP A 228 12.85 -30.84 21.84
CA ASP A 228 13.47 -31.59 22.95
C ASP A 228 13.42 -30.81 24.30
N GLY A 229 12.36 -30.03 24.52
CA GLY A 229 12.19 -29.17 25.71
C GLY A 229 12.96 -27.84 25.67
N VAL A 230 13.77 -27.59 24.64
CA VAL A 230 14.46 -26.31 24.45
C VAL A 230 13.56 -25.35 23.69
N ALA A 231 13.34 -24.15 24.24
CA ALA A 231 12.53 -23.13 23.58
C ALA A 231 13.19 -22.63 22.28
N VAL A 232 12.41 -22.62 21.20
CA VAL A 232 12.81 -22.13 19.88
C VAL A 232 11.97 -20.90 19.55
N LYS A 233 12.63 -19.80 19.20
CA LYS A 233 11.96 -18.55 18.86
C LYS A 233 11.45 -18.58 17.42
N SER A 234 10.25 -18.05 17.22
CA SER A 234 9.77 -17.70 15.89
C SER A 234 10.53 -16.47 15.38
N ALA A 235 10.88 -16.48 14.10
CA ALA A 235 11.47 -15.34 13.42
C ALA A 235 10.46 -14.19 13.32
N LEU A 236 10.96 -12.96 13.32
CA LEU A 236 10.12 -11.79 13.14
C LEU A 236 9.56 -11.76 11.71
N THR A 237 8.25 -11.64 11.58
CA THR A 237 7.55 -11.65 10.29
C THR A 237 6.85 -10.33 10.09
N GLN A 238 7.05 -9.72 8.92
CA GLN A 238 6.35 -8.49 8.54
C GLN A 238 4.87 -8.79 8.32
N SER A 239 3.99 -7.89 8.74
CA SER A 239 2.57 -7.98 8.43
C SER A 239 2.36 -7.89 6.92
N ALA A 240 1.42 -8.68 6.42
CA ALA A 240 1.09 -8.72 5.00
C ALA A 240 -0.42 -8.61 4.80
N GLY A 241 -0.81 -7.85 3.78
CA GLY A 241 -2.19 -7.69 3.37
C GLY A 241 -2.67 -8.84 2.48
N ALA A 242 -3.77 -8.60 1.75
CA ALA A 242 -4.28 -9.55 0.78
C ALA A 242 -3.21 -9.94 -0.26
N GLY A 243 -3.10 -11.24 -0.56
CA GLY A 243 -2.09 -11.74 -1.49
C GLY A 243 -0.66 -11.75 -0.93
N ASN A 244 -0.48 -11.68 0.39
CA ASN A 244 0.80 -11.73 1.08
C ASN A 244 1.76 -10.58 0.67
N ASP A 245 1.19 -9.39 0.42
CA ASP A 245 1.96 -8.20 0.09
C ASP A 245 2.37 -7.45 1.37
N PRO A 246 3.68 -7.18 1.61
CA PRO A 246 4.14 -6.57 2.84
C PRO A 246 3.51 -5.21 3.10
N GLN A 247 3.14 -4.95 4.35
CA GLN A 247 2.51 -3.70 4.76
C GLN A 247 3.50 -2.75 5.40
N PHE A 248 3.27 -1.47 5.18
CA PHE A 248 4.02 -0.35 5.71
C PHE A 248 3.07 0.66 6.32
N ILE A 249 3.57 1.39 7.30
CA ILE A 249 2.86 2.45 7.99
C ILE A 249 3.64 3.75 7.90
N ASN A 250 2.94 4.86 7.66
CA ASN A 250 3.56 6.19 7.72
C ASN A 250 3.34 6.85 9.09
N LYS A 251 3.95 8.01 9.33
CA LYS A 251 3.83 8.75 10.61
C LYS A 251 2.40 9.18 10.99
N PHE A 252 1.47 9.16 10.04
CA PHE A 252 0.06 9.50 10.26
C PHE A 252 -0.81 8.27 10.53
N GLY A 253 -0.24 7.07 10.52
CA GLY A 253 -0.99 5.84 10.77
C GLY A 253 -1.72 5.29 9.55
N GLU A 254 -1.44 5.81 8.35
CA GLU A 254 -1.93 5.22 7.11
C GLU A 254 -1.14 3.93 6.84
N ILE A 255 -1.83 2.82 6.58
CA ILE A 255 -1.23 1.54 6.22
C ILE A 255 -1.45 1.30 4.73
N LEU A 256 -0.36 1.07 4.00
CA LEU A 256 -0.39 0.70 2.58
C LEU A 256 0.46 -0.55 2.34
N THR A 257 0.15 -1.29 1.29
CA THR A 257 0.99 -2.42 0.85
C THR A 257 2.15 -1.93 -0.02
N GLN A 258 3.19 -2.75 -0.16
CA GLN A 258 4.34 -2.44 -1.03
C GLN A 258 3.89 -2.07 -2.45
N LYS A 259 2.95 -2.82 -3.05
CA LYS A 259 2.46 -2.52 -4.41
C LYS A 259 1.78 -1.17 -4.51
N GLU A 260 1.02 -0.77 -3.50
CA GLU A 260 0.36 0.55 -3.49
C GLU A 260 1.41 1.66 -3.39
N LEU A 261 2.45 1.47 -2.58
CA LEU A 261 3.57 2.40 -2.48
C LEU A 261 4.38 2.50 -3.78
N ASP A 262 4.62 1.38 -4.46
CA ASP A 262 5.32 1.36 -5.75
C ASP A 262 4.53 2.17 -6.79
N VAL A 263 3.21 2.04 -6.84
CA VAL A 263 2.33 2.83 -7.73
C VAL A 263 2.41 4.33 -7.39
N LEU A 264 2.33 4.68 -6.11
CA LEU A 264 2.39 6.07 -5.65
C LEU A 264 3.78 6.71 -5.84
N SER A 265 4.85 5.91 -5.84
CA SER A 265 6.20 6.39 -6.13
C SER A 265 6.36 6.87 -7.57
N VAL A 266 5.66 6.22 -8.52
CA VAL A 266 5.70 6.57 -9.94
C VAL A 266 4.67 7.65 -10.29
N SER A 267 3.50 7.63 -9.64
CA SER A 267 2.40 8.56 -9.90
C SER A 267 1.85 9.14 -8.59
N PRO A 268 2.61 10.03 -7.91
CA PRO A 268 2.17 10.61 -6.65
C PRO A 268 0.98 11.55 -6.83
N PRO A 269 0.11 11.71 -5.81
CA PRO A 269 -0.92 12.74 -5.80
C PRO A 269 -0.32 14.14 -5.96
N ALA A 270 -1.06 15.07 -6.59
CA ALA A 270 -0.61 16.43 -6.80
C ALA A 270 -0.16 17.10 -5.48
N GLY A 271 1.06 17.66 -5.47
CA GLY A 271 1.66 18.29 -4.28
C GLY A 271 2.48 17.36 -3.39
N ARG A 272 2.66 16.09 -3.75
CA ARG A 272 3.54 15.14 -3.04
C ARG A 272 4.72 14.69 -3.91
N ASN A 273 5.85 14.41 -3.29
CA ASN A 273 7.04 13.93 -3.99
C ASN A 273 7.00 12.40 -4.09
N GLY A 274 7.29 11.85 -5.28
CA GLY A 274 7.37 10.39 -5.47
C GLY A 274 8.45 9.72 -4.61
N SER A 275 9.48 10.49 -4.22
CA SER A 275 10.53 10.04 -3.28
C SER A 275 10.01 9.69 -1.90
N ASP A 276 8.90 10.29 -1.46
CA ASP A 276 8.31 10.05 -0.14
C ASP A 276 7.69 8.64 -0.03
N TYR A 277 7.55 7.94 -1.16
CA TYR A 277 6.99 6.58 -1.24
C TYR A 277 8.05 5.50 -1.49
N LEU A 278 9.33 5.88 -1.61
CA LEU A 278 10.41 4.92 -1.82
C LEU A 278 10.77 4.19 -0.52
N ILE A 279 10.98 2.87 -0.63
CA ILE A 279 11.44 2.03 0.47
C ILE A 279 12.85 1.53 0.14
N THR A 280 13.82 1.89 0.99
CA THR A 280 15.22 1.50 0.81
C THR A 280 15.54 0.23 1.58
N ALA A 281 15.91 -0.84 0.86
CA ALA A 281 16.34 -2.10 1.45
C ALA A 281 17.62 -1.93 2.29
N GLY A 282 17.72 -2.66 3.40
CA GLY A 282 18.87 -2.61 4.31
C GLY A 282 18.84 -1.45 5.32
N THR A 283 17.82 -0.60 5.28
CA THR A 283 17.62 0.46 6.28
C THR A 283 17.19 -0.14 7.62
N THR A 284 17.69 0.42 8.72
CA THR A 284 17.20 0.10 10.07
C THR A 284 15.95 0.94 10.33
N TYR A 285 14.92 0.35 10.92
CA TYR A 285 13.64 0.99 11.20
C TYR A 285 13.30 0.89 12.68
N ARG A 286 12.44 1.79 13.18
CA ARG A 286 11.75 1.56 14.47
C ARG A 286 10.69 0.48 14.28
N LYS A 287 10.58 -0.42 15.25
CA LYS A 287 9.59 -1.49 15.20
C LYS A 287 8.21 -0.94 15.57
N PHE A 288 7.24 -1.20 14.71
CA PHE A 288 5.83 -1.00 14.99
C PHE A 288 5.08 -2.31 14.82
N SER A 289 4.18 -2.61 15.74
CA SER A 289 3.25 -3.74 15.66
C SER A 289 1.84 -3.27 15.34
N LEU A 290 1.02 -4.15 14.77
CA LEU A 290 -0.40 -3.88 14.51
C LEU A 290 -1.19 -3.61 15.80
N ASP A 291 -0.68 -4.07 16.93
CA ASP A 291 -1.31 -4.02 18.25
C ASP A 291 -1.25 -2.63 18.88
N ASN A 292 -0.23 -1.83 18.50
CA ASN A 292 0.02 -0.51 19.06
C ASN A 292 -0.60 0.64 18.25
N LEU A 293 -1.53 0.31 17.34
CA LEU A 293 -2.24 1.31 16.54
C LEU A 293 -3.44 1.86 17.30
N GLN A 294 -3.37 3.14 17.65
CA GLN A 294 -4.49 3.83 18.28
C GLN A 294 -5.59 4.17 17.27
N THR A 295 -6.79 4.43 17.78
CA THR A 295 -7.92 4.88 16.95
C THR A 295 -7.58 6.17 16.22
N ALA A 296 -8.02 6.29 14.97
CA ALA A 296 -7.83 7.49 14.17
C ALA A 296 -8.43 8.74 14.84
N ILE A 297 -7.62 9.76 15.00
CA ILE A 297 -7.93 11.07 15.58
C ILE A 297 -8.09 12.07 14.42
N PRO A 298 -9.12 12.93 14.40
CA PRO A 298 -9.21 14.01 13.42
C PRO A 298 -8.01 14.94 13.49
N SER A 299 -7.46 15.30 12.32
CA SER A 299 -6.41 16.32 12.23
C SER A 299 -6.92 17.65 12.79
N ALA A 300 -6.03 18.36 13.49
CA ALA A 300 -6.36 19.60 14.16
C ALA A 300 -5.65 20.78 13.48
N ASN A 301 -6.27 21.95 13.56
CA ASN A 301 -5.67 23.21 13.13
C ASN A 301 -4.58 23.62 14.13
N ALA A 302 -3.54 24.31 13.68
CA ALA A 302 -2.64 24.97 14.63
C ALA A 302 -3.42 26.01 15.43
N ALA A 303 -3.35 25.95 16.75
CA ALA A 303 -4.05 26.90 17.61
C ALA A 303 -3.14 27.42 18.71
N VAL A 304 -3.19 28.73 18.96
CA VAL A 304 -2.56 29.37 20.10
C VAL A 304 -3.64 29.87 21.04
N THR A 305 -3.52 29.51 22.32
CA THR A 305 -4.47 29.91 23.35
C THR A 305 -3.83 30.88 24.30
N THR A 306 -4.46 32.03 24.48
CA THR A 306 -4.04 33.11 25.36
C THR A 306 -5.07 33.27 26.47
N ALA A 307 -4.61 33.43 27.70
CA ALA A 307 -5.47 33.54 28.87
C ALA A 307 -5.48 34.96 29.38
N ILE A 308 -6.66 35.53 29.62
CA ILE A 308 -6.78 36.87 30.19
C ILE A 308 -6.05 36.91 31.54
N PRO A 309 -5.23 37.93 31.84
CA PRO A 309 -4.54 38.03 33.12
C PRO A 309 -5.55 38.09 34.27
N THR A 310 -5.28 37.39 35.38
CA THR A 310 -6.16 37.36 36.57
C THR A 310 -6.35 38.72 37.25
N ALA A 311 -5.48 39.69 36.96
CA ALA A 311 -5.59 41.08 37.43
C ALA A 311 -6.19 42.03 36.37
N SER A 312 -6.66 41.51 35.22
CA SER A 312 -7.22 42.34 34.16
C SER A 312 -8.56 42.93 34.57
N THR A 313 -8.71 44.25 34.40
CA THR A 313 -9.98 44.96 34.63
C THR A 313 -11.08 44.57 33.65
N PHE A 314 -10.76 43.82 32.58
CA PHE A 314 -11.70 43.40 31.55
C PHE A 314 -12.25 41.98 31.78
N GLN A 315 -11.72 41.25 32.76
CA GLN A 315 -12.05 39.83 32.98
C GLN A 315 -13.56 39.60 33.18
N ASP A 316 -14.21 40.43 33.99
CA ASP A 316 -15.64 40.30 34.26
C ASP A 316 -16.51 40.63 33.05
N GLY A 317 -16.15 41.66 32.28
CA GLY A 317 -16.82 41.99 31.02
C GLY A 317 -16.68 40.89 29.99
N LEU A 318 -15.48 40.37 29.79
CA LEU A 318 -15.25 39.34 28.77
C LEU A 318 -15.98 38.02 29.11
N ASN A 319 -16.05 37.65 30.40
CA ASN A 319 -16.71 36.44 30.88
C ASN A 319 -18.20 36.59 31.23
N LEU A 320 -18.75 37.81 31.20
CA LEU A 320 -20.11 38.11 31.68
C LEU A 320 -20.35 37.68 33.13
N THR A 321 -19.32 37.84 33.98
CA THR A 321 -19.35 37.54 35.41
C THR A 321 -19.57 38.80 36.23
N ASN A 322 -19.90 38.65 37.52
CA ASN A 322 -20.08 39.77 38.47
C ASN A 322 -21.04 40.86 37.98
N SER A 323 -22.17 40.45 37.36
CA SER A 323 -23.19 41.36 36.80
C SER A 323 -22.70 42.28 35.68
N SER A 324 -21.55 41.99 35.08
CA SER A 324 -21.06 42.71 33.90
C SER A 324 -21.84 42.31 32.65
N THR A 325 -22.12 43.29 31.79
CA THR A 325 -22.84 43.10 30.52
C THR A 325 -21.89 43.00 29.32
N GLY A 326 -20.57 43.07 29.55
CA GLY A 326 -19.51 43.01 28.53
C GLY A 326 -18.47 44.13 28.67
N VAL A 327 -17.59 44.27 27.69
CA VAL A 327 -16.60 45.36 27.60
C VAL A 327 -17.18 46.51 26.78
N ASN A 328 -17.22 47.70 27.36
CA ASN A 328 -17.65 48.92 26.69
C ASN A 328 -16.45 49.65 26.05
N PHE A 329 -16.45 49.77 24.73
CA PHE A 329 -15.41 50.49 23.98
C PHE A 329 -15.72 51.98 23.75
N ALA A 330 -16.91 52.45 24.16
CA ALA A 330 -17.40 53.82 23.98
C ALA A 330 -17.15 54.76 25.18
N ASP A 331 -16.64 54.26 26.32
CA ASP A 331 -16.39 55.12 27.50
C ASP A 331 -15.21 56.08 27.28
N LEU A 332 -15.55 57.37 27.12
CA LEU A 332 -14.63 58.46 26.85
C LEU A 332 -14.49 59.45 28.03
N GLY A 333 -14.72 59.07 29.28
CA GLY A 333 -14.49 59.92 30.48
C GLY A 333 -13.05 60.00 31.03
N ALA A 334 -12.44 61.18 31.16
CA ALA A 334 -11.01 61.45 31.45
C ALA A 334 -10.28 60.40 32.35
N GLY A 335 -9.44 59.54 31.75
CA GLY A 335 -8.64 58.53 32.46
C GLY A 335 -7.83 57.59 31.53
N ALA A 336 -6.77 56.95 32.05
CA ALA A 336 -5.82 56.10 31.32
C ALA A 336 -6.38 54.74 30.83
N GLY A 337 -7.60 54.39 31.25
CA GLY A 337 -8.25 53.09 31.00
C GLY A 337 -8.88 52.90 29.61
N LYS A 338 -9.21 53.98 28.90
CA LYS A 338 -10.03 53.95 27.69
C LYS A 338 -9.37 53.32 26.47
N PHE A 339 -10.20 52.76 25.59
CA PHE A 339 -9.84 52.42 24.22
C PHE A 339 -9.93 53.67 23.34
N THR A 340 -8.82 54.39 23.24
CA THR A 340 -8.66 55.43 22.22
C THR A 340 -8.29 54.80 20.88
N ASN A 341 -8.41 55.58 19.82
CA ASN A 341 -8.06 55.17 18.48
C ASN A 341 -6.62 54.62 18.36
N ALA A 342 -5.63 55.37 18.90
CA ALA A 342 -4.25 54.94 18.99
C ALA A 342 -4.03 53.64 19.80
N LYS A 343 -4.98 53.25 20.64
CA LYS A 343 -4.96 52.03 21.47
C LYS A 343 -5.66 50.84 20.84
N LEU A 344 -6.39 51.03 19.75
CA LEU A 344 -7.05 49.98 18.96
C LEU A 344 -6.37 49.73 17.62
N GLN A 345 -5.47 50.62 17.20
CA GLN A 345 -4.59 50.42 16.07
C GLN A 345 -3.40 49.53 16.43
N ASN A 346 -3.03 48.64 15.51
CA ASN A 346 -1.86 47.76 15.60
C ASN A 346 -1.74 47.14 16.99
N MET A 347 -2.82 46.53 17.50
CA MET A 347 -2.88 45.98 18.85
C MET A 347 -1.92 44.82 19.02
N PHE A 348 -1.88 43.93 18.03
CA PHE A 348 -1.02 42.76 18.03
C PHE A 348 -0.67 42.37 16.60
N GLN A 349 0.28 41.46 16.45
CA GLN A 349 0.71 40.92 15.17
C GLN A 349 0.43 39.43 15.12
N VAL A 350 0.07 38.95 13.93
CA VAL A 350 -0.16 37.52 13.67
C VAL A 350 0.72 37.08 12.52
N GLN A 351 1.22 35.86 12.62
CA GLN A 351 1.90 35.13 11.56
C GLN A 351 1.27 33.75 11.45
N VAL A 352 0.96 33.33 10.23
CA VAL A 352 0.33 32.03 9.91
C VAL A 352 1.19 31.30 8.89
N ASP A 353 1.48 30.02 9.10
CA ASP A 353 2.17 29.12 8.14
C ASP A 353 3.44 29.73 7.46
N GLY A 354 4.20 30.58 8.16
CA GLY A 354 5.42 31.21 7.65
C GLY A 354 5.22 32.51 6.85
N SER A 355 4.00 33.04 6.77
CA SER A 355 3.69 34.36 6.20
C SER A 355 4.43 35.51 6.91
N GLN A 356 4.46 36.69 6.30
CA GLN A 356 4.95 37.90 6.96
C GLN A 356 4.06 38.28 8.16
N TRP A 357 4.65 38.84 9.21
CA TRP A 357 3.89 39.36 10.36
C TRP A 357 2.94 40.47 9.92
N LYS A 358 1.63 40.27 10.10
CA LYS A 358 0.58 41.26 9.83
C LYS A 358 0.10 41.87 11.13
N SER A 359 -0.02 43.20 11.18
CA SER A 359 -0.54 43.92 12.35
C SER A 359 -2.06 43.95 12.30
N ILE A 360 -2.71 43.56 13.40
CA ILE A 360 -4.16 43.49 13.53
C ILE A 360 -4.64 44.70 14.32
N SER A 361 -5.66 45.37 13.78
CA SER A 361 -6.30 46.53 14.37
C SER A 361 -7.77 46.24 14.61
N LEU A 362 -8.37 46.83 15.65
CA LEU A 362 -9.81 46.66 15.95
C LEU A 362 -10.59 47.99 15.93
N PRO A 363 -10.43 48.84 14.90
CA PRO A 363 -11.10 50.15 14.85
C PRO A 363 -12.62 50.02 14.70
N ARG A 364 -13.12 48.88 14.18
CA ARG A 364 -14.55 48.58 14.02
C ARG A 364 -15.31 48.47 15.35
N LEU A 365 -14.59 48.26 16.47
CA LEU A 365 -15.18 48.21 17.81
C LEU A 365 -15.50 49.60 18.39
N MET A 366 -15.15 50.69 17.70
CA MET A 366 -15.46 52.05 18.14
C MET A 366 -16.77 52.57 17.56
N THR A 367 -17.45 53.40 18.35
CA THR A 367 -18.42 54.36 17.84
C THR A 367 -17.76 55.58 17.26
N LEU A 368 -18.42 56.24 16.30
CA LEU A 368 -18.06 57.59 15.85
C LEU A 368 -18.80 58.68 16.66
N SER A 369 -19.53 58.31 17.73
CA SER A 369 -20.22 59.25 18.63
C SER A 369 -19.25 60.07 19.50
N HIS A 370 -17.97 59.67 19.56
CA HIS A 370 -16.92 60.37 20.29
C HIS A 370 -16.41 61.65 19.63
N LEU A 371 -16.80 61.93 18.39
CA LEU A 371 -16.48 63.18 17.69
C LEU A 371 -17.49 64.27 18.07
N SER A 372 -17.78 64.41 19.37
CA SER A 372 -18.64 65.46 19.90
C SER A 372 -17.97 66.82 19.70
N PHE A 373 -18.21 67.44 18.55
CA PHE A 373 -17.92 68.85 18.37
C PHE A 373 -19.03 69.68 19.02
N SER A 374 -18.68 70.59 19.93
CA SER A 374 -19.62 71.54 20.50
C SER A 374 -19.67 72.81 19.63
N VAL A 375 -20.57 72.85 18.67
CA VAL A 375 -21.22 74.11 18.26
C VAL A 375 -22.72 73.84 18.24
N GLY A 376 -23.49 74.74 18.87
CA GLY A 376 -24.76 74.43 19.52
C GLY A 376 -25.87 73.83 18.63
N ALA A 377 -26.54 72.81 19.19
CA ALA A 377 -27.78 72.14 18.74
C ALA A 377 -27.75 71.59 17.30
N VAL A 378 -27.74 70.28 17.06
CA VAL A 378 -28.75 69.29 17.50
C VAL A 378 -28.08 67.93 17.75
N ASN A 379 -28.11 67.47 19.00
CA ASN A 379 -28.01 66.05 19.33
C ASN A 379 -29.40 65.44 19.10
N THR A 380 -29.66 64.86 17.93
CA THR A 380 -30.69 63.82 17.85
C THR A 380 -30.07 62.52 18.31
N ALA A 381 -30.27 62.21 19.59
CA ALA A 381 -30.14 60.86 20.10
C ALA A 381 -30.94 59.92 19.17
N GLY A 382 -30.25 59.10 18.38
CA GLY A 382 -30.88 58.14 17.46
C GLY A 382 -30.19 57.95 16.12
N ALA A 383 -29.38 58.91 15.64
CA ALA A 383 -28.58 58.72 14.43
C ALA A 383 -27.21 58.11 14.80
N GLY A 384 -27.19 56.79 15.01
CA GLY A 384 -25.94 56.05 15.19
C GLY A 384 -24.92 56.47 14.14
N GLY A 385 -23.72 56.87 14.57
CA GLY A 385 -22.62 57.16 13.64
C GLY A 385 -22.30 55.93 12.76
N PRO A 386 -21.53 56.08 11.67
CA PRO A 386 -21.27 54.99 10.71
C PRO A 386 -20.72 53.66 11.28
N GLY A 387 -20.36 53.55 12.57
CA GLY A 387 -19.83 52.33 13.21
C GLY A 387 -20.75 51.12 13.11
N LYS A 388 -20.25 50.02 12.53
CA LYS A 388 -20.99 48.73 12.47
C LYS A 388 -21.39 48.21 13.86
N LEU A 389 -20.60 48.49 14.91
CA LEU A 389 -20.84 47.99 16.27
C LEU A 389 -21.36 49.02 17.30
N GLY A 390 -21.36 50.34 17.09
CA GLY A 390 -22.11 51.25 18.00
C GLY A 390 -21.63 51.27 19.46
N ASP A 391 -22.41 51.88 20.39
CA ASP A 391 -22.13 51.96 21.85
C ASP A 391 -22.30 50.56 22.51
N GLN A 392 -22.04 49.50 21.75
CA GLN A 392 -22.28 48.14 22.16
C GLN A 392 -21.26 47.73 23.21
N VAL A 393 -21.80 47.16 24.27
CA VAL A 393 -21.05 46.44 25.27
C VAL A 393 -20.87 45.02 24.73
N LEU A 394 -19.63 44.61 24.45
CA LEU A 394 -19.32 43.36 23.77
C LEU A 394 -18.79 42.31 24.75
N SER A 395 -19.34 41.11 24.69
CA SER A 395 -18.78 39.93 25.36
C SER A 395 -17.50 39.44 24.67
N GLY A 396 -16.70 38.61 25.34
CA GLY A 396 -15.51 38.00 24.73
C GLY A 396 -15.83 37.18 23.47
N LYS A 397 -17.01 36.55 23.40
CA LYS A 397 -17.47 35.79 22.22
C LYS A 397 -17.78 36.70 21.01
N GLN A 398 -18.35 37.87 21.25
CA GLN A 398 -18.60 38.85 20.19
C GLN A 398 -17.28 39.44 19.69
N ILE A 399 -16.35 39.77 20.59
CA ILE A 399 -15.01 40.26 20.23
C ILE A 399 -14.25 39.19 19.42
N ALA A 400 -14.35 37.91 19.78
CA ALA A 400 -13.75 36.81 19.03
C ALA A 400 -14.34 36.65 17.61
N THR A 401 -15.63 36.96 17.44
CA THR A 401 -16.27 36.97 16.12
C THR A 401 -15.71 38.11 15.25
N GLU A 402 -15.57 39.30 15.82
CA GLU A 402 -14.97 40.45 15.11
C GLU A 402 -13.48 40.21 14.77
N LEU A 403 -12.73 39.61 15.68
CA LEU A 403 -11.35 39.19 15.43
C LEU A 403 -11.25 38.18 14.28
N THR A 404 -12.18 37.22 14.22
CA THR A 404 -12.26 36.25 13.13
C THR A 404 -12.46 36.94 11.78
N ASN A 405 -13.38 37.91 11.73
CA ASN A 405 -13.63 38.68 10.51
C ASN A 405 -12.39 39.47 10.09
N GLU A 406 -11.74 40.16 11.04
CA GLU A 406 -10.58 41.00 10.76
C GLU A 406 -9.35 40.19 10.31
N LEU A 407 -9.13 39.01 10.91
CA LEU A 407 -8.04 38.11 10.49
C LEU A 407 -8.24 37.61 9.07
N ASN A 408 -9.43 37.08 8.75
CA ASN A 408 -9.71 36.59 7.40
C ASN A 408 -9.63 37.71 6.36
N ARG A 409 -10.02 38.93 6.71
CA ARG A 409 -9.87 40.11 5.85
C ARG A 409 -8.41 40.49 5.63
N THR A 410 -7.61 40.54 6.70
CA THR A 410 -6.19 40.94 6.65
C THR A 410 -5.33 39.96 5.85
N PHE A 411 -5.58 38.65 6.02
CA PHE A 411 -4.88 37.57 5.31
C PHE A 411 -5.61 37.14 4.03
N GLY A 412 -6.77 37.71 3.72
CA GLY A 412 -7.54 37.41 2.51
C GLY A 412 -6.98 38.12 1.27
N ASP A 413 -7.80 38.17 0.23
CA ASP A 413 -7.56 38.89 -1.02
C ASP A 413 -8.35 40.20 -1.14
N ASP A 414 -8.91 40.66 -0.01
CA ASP A 414 -9.48 41.99 0.13
C ASP A 414 -8.41 43.07 -0.09
N LYS A 415 -8.84 44.17 -0.71
CA LYS A 415 -8.01 45.35 -0.95
C LYS A 415 -8.47 46.46 -0.03
N ASP A 416 -7.53 47.04 0.69
CA ASP A 416 -7.78 48.29 1.38
C ASP A 416 -7.90 49.45 0.38
N PHE A 417 -8.59 50.51 0.80
CA PHE A 417 -8.61 51.79 0.11
C PHE A 417 -7.32 52.54 0.46
N THR A 418 -6.56 52.94 -0.56
CA THR A 418 -5.30 53.67 -0.39
C THR A 418 -5.27 54.99 -1.14
N THR A 419 -4.65 55.98 -0.51
CA THR A 419 -4.38 57.30 -1.13
C THR A 419 -3.02 57.34 -1.84
N SER A 420 -2.21 56.27 -1.75
CA SER A 420 -0.89 56.15 -2.39
C SER A 420 -0.93 56.50 -3.87
N VAL A 421 -1.91 55.92 -4.55
CA VAL A 421 -2.08 56.03 -6.00
C VAL A 421 -2.65 57.37 -6.44
N LEU A 422 -3.43 58.05 -5.58
CA LEU A 422 -4.09 59.33 -5.90
C LEU A 422 -3.08 60.46 -6.13
N ASP A 423 -3.49 61.53 -6.80
CA ASP A 423 -2.65 62.72 -7.03
C ASP A 423 -3.07 63.84 -6.07
N ALA A 424 -2.19 64.81 -5.78
CA ALA A 424 -2.57 65.97 -4.99
C ALA A 424 -3.70 66.75 -5.69
N GLY A 425 -4.77 67.08 -4.96
CA GLY A 425 -5.96 67.70 -5.55
C GLY A 425 -6.98 66.73 -6.13
N SER A 426 -6.84 65.42 -5.88
CA SER A 426 -7.90 64.43 -6.07
C SER A 426 -9.08 64.70 -5.12
N GLU A 427 -10.29 64.82 -5.65
CA GLU A 427 -11.52 65.12 -4.89
C GLU A 427 -12.67 64.19 -5.27
N LEU A 428 -13.44 63.75 -4.28
CA LEU A 428 -14.76 63.16 -4.49
C LEU A 428 -15.80 64.28 -4.47
N ILE A 429 -16.60 64.37 -5.52
CA ILE A 429 -17.62 65.39 -5.72
C ILE A 429 -18.98 64.77 -5.38
N LEU A 430 -19.70 65.38 -4.44
CA LEU A 430 -21.07 65.03 -4.08
C LEU A 430 -22.01 66.19 -4.40
N LYS A 431 -22.95 65.98 -5.33
CA LYS A 431 -24.01 66.95 -5.68
C LYS A 431 -25.36 66.43 -5.18
N ARG A 432 -26.16 67.31 -4.58
CA ARG A 432 -27.51 67.03 -4.04
C ARG A 432 -28.56 67.75 -4.90
N TYR A 433 -29.62 67.04 -5.30
CA TYR A 433 -30.73 67.60 -6.06
C TYR A 433 -32.04 67.43 -5.31
N ALA A 434 -32.63 68.55 -4.89
CA ALA A 434 -33.96 68.57 -4.28
C ALA A 434 -35.06 68.43 -5.35
N PRO A 435 -36.13 67.66 -5.11
CA PRO A 435 -37.28 67.58 -6.01
C PRO A 435 -37.94 68.95 -6.24
N PRO A 436 -38.45 69.30 -7.44
CA PRO A 436 -38.46 68.54 -8.70
C PRO A 436 -37.18 68.81 -9.53
N GLU A 437 -36.42 67.73 -9.79
CA GLU A 437 -35.06 67.71 -10.37
C GLU A 437 -34.89 68.52 -11.66
N THR A 438 -34.47 69.78 -11.58
CA THR A 438 -34.28 70.62 -12.79
C THR A 438 -33.00 71.46 -12.81
N ALA A 439 -32.32 71.71 -11.69
CA ALA A 439 -30.97 72.30 -11.59
C ALA A 439 -30.43 72.22 -10.15
N LEU A 440 -29.11 72.44 -9.97
CA LEU A 440 -28.56 72.84 -8.67
C LEU A 440 -29.18 74.20 -8.29
N GLN A 441 -29.76 74.33 -7.09
CA GLN A 441 -30.51 75.52 -6.69
C GLN A 441 -29.59 76.56 -6.02
N SER A 442 -28.43 76.14 -5.51
CA SER A 442 -27.44 76.98 -4.84
C SER A 442 -26.03 76.41 -4.95
N ALA A 443 -25.00 77.26 -4.83
CA ALA A 443 -23.60 76.83 -4.65
C ALA A 443 -23.38 75.99 -3.36
N ASN A 444 -24.38 75.98 -2.47
CA ASN A 444 -24.40 75.17 -1.26
C ASN A 444 -24.91 73.73 -1.48
N ASP A 445 -25.44 73.38 -2.67
CA ASP A 445 -25.96 72.04 -3.02
C ASP A 445 -24.87 71.06 -3.53
N PHE A 446 -23.59 71.42 -3.36
CA PHE A 446 -22.43 70.63 -3.79
C PHE A 446 -21.34 70.60 -2.71
N ILE A 447 -20.65 69.47 -2.52
CA ILE A 447 -19.47 69.34 -1.64
C ILE A 447 -18.32 68.70 -2.41
N ALA A 448 -17.14 69.33 -2.34
CA ALA A 448 -15.86 68.74 -2.73
C ALA A 448 -15.19 68.12 -1.50
N ILE A 449 -14.89 66.83 -1.59
CA ILE A 449 -14.27 66.05 -0.53
C ILE A 449 -12.82 65.76 -0.95
N PRO A 450 -11.83 66.52 -0.44
CA PRO A 450 -10.44 66.35 -0.80
C PRO A 450 -9.90 65.02 -0.27
N LEU A 451 -9.35 64.21 -1.19
CA LEU A 451 -8.84 62.86 -0.93
C LEU A 451 -7.31 62.80 -0.88
N LYS A 452 -6.58 63.85 -1.27
CA LYS A 452 -5.12 63.91 -1.11
C LYS A 452 -4.59 65.34 -1.14
N GLY A 453 -3.69 65.64 -0.21
CA GLY A 453 -3.07 66.96 -0.03
C GLY A 453 -3.53 67.67 1.24
N ALA A 454 -3.06 68.91 1.42
CA ALA A 454 -3.35 69.76 2.57
C ALA A 454 -4.87 69.94 2.79
N GLY A 455 -5.34 69.67 4.01
CA GLY A 455 -6.77 69.74 4.37
C GLY A 455 -7.63 68.59 3.86
N SER A 456 -7.02 67.52 3.32
CA SER A 456 -7.74 66.30 2.94
C SER A 456 -8.38 65.59 4.14
N ILE A 457 -9.32 64.69 3.87
CA ILE A 457 -9.97 63.86 4.89
C ILE A 457 -9.03 62.86 5.60
N PHE A 458 -7.74 62.87 5.23
CA PHE A 458 -6.72 61.90 5.65
C PHE A 458 -5.52 62.52 6.39
N GLU A 459 -5.53 63.84 6.64
CA GLU A 459 -4.47 64.51 7.40
C GLU A 459 -4.73 64.50 8.91
N ASP A 460 -3.82 63.87 9.67
CA ASP A 460 -3.91 63.77 11.14
C ASP A 460 -3.85 65.15 11.83
N THR A 461 -3.22 66.15 11.20
CA THR A 461 -3.09 67.53 11.71
C THR A 461 -4.33 68.39 11.46
N ASN A 462 -5.36 67.87 10.80
CA ASN A 462 -6.61 68.60 10.60
C ASN A 462 -7.41 68.65 11.91
N ALA A 463 -7.04 69.60 12.77
CA ALA A 463 -7.64 69.81 14.10
C ALA A 463 -9.16 70.00 14.04
N GLU A 464 -9.68 70.43 12.89
CA GLU A 464 -11.11 70.64 12.68
C GLU A 464 -11.90 69.32 12.49
N LEU A 465 -11.26 68.21 12.10
CA LEU A 465 -11.87 66.88 11.94
C LEU A 465 -11.71 65.97 13.17
N GLY A 466 -11.23 66.51 14.29
CA GLY A 466 -11.09 65.77 15.55
C GLY A 466 -10.04 64.67 15.57
N GLY A 467 -9.07 64.69 14.64
CA GLY A 467 -7.98 63.74 14.58
C GLY A 467 -8.46 62.31 14.36
N LEU A 468 -8.97 62.01 13.15
CA LEU A 468 -9.33 60.65 12.76
C LEU A 468 -8.07 59.81 12.51
N SER A 469 -7.31 59.54 13.58
CA SER A 469 -6.16 58.64 13.62
C SER A 469 -6.60 57.17 13.52
N LEU A 470 -7.67 56.87 12.75
CA LEU A 470 -8.16 55.50 12.49
C LEU A 470 -7.36 54.86 11.36
N ILE A 471 -6.53 55.66 10.69
CA ILE A 471 -5.95 55.37 9.40
C ILE A 471 -4.50 54.88 9.57
N SER A 472 -4.13 53.76 8.95
CA SER A 472 -2.75 53.27 8.94
C SER A 472 -1.94 54.00 7.86
N GLY A 473 -0.69 54.35 8.18
CA GLY A 473 0.23 55.06 7.27
C GLY A 473 1.17 56.04 8.00
N GLY A 474 2.27 56.42 7.36
CA GLY A 474 3.25 57.36 7.93
C GLY A 474 2.78 58.81 7.87
N ALA A 475 3.07 59.58 8.93
CA ALA A 475 2.75 61.01 9.04
C ALA A 475 3.39 61.86 7.92
N ASP A 476 4.49 61.39 7.34
CA ASP A 476 5.37 62.24 6.52
C ASP A 476 4.97 62.32 5.03
N ASN A 477 4.00 61.52 4.54
CA ASN A 477 3.76 61.38 3.09
C ASN A 477 2.29 61.42 2.59
N ASN A 478 1.30 61.74 3.44
CA ASN A 478 -0.16 61.71 3.08
C ASN A 478 -0.65 60.41 2.41
N ASN A 479 0.10 59.33 2.60
CA ASN A 479 -0.18 58.02 2.03
C ASN A 479 -0.77 57.12 3.12
N ARG A 480 -2.04 56.77 2.95
CA ARG A 480 -2.89 56.16 3.95
C ARG A 480 -3.59 54.93 3.39
N THR A 481 -3.84 53.94 4.24
CA THR A 481 -4.58 52.70 3.94
C THR A 481 -5.72 52.52 4.93
N MET A 482 -6.89 52.12 4.46
CA MET A 482 -8.06 51.93 5.30
C MET A 482 -9.13 51.05 4.67
N ASP A 483 -10.01 50.51 5.51
CA ASP A 483 -11.16 49.73 5.10
C ASP A 483 -12.25 50.60 4.48
N GLY A 484 -13.19 49.97 3.75
CA GLY A 484 -14.39 50.65 3.26
C GLY A 484 -15.19 51.33 4.36
N TRP A 485 -15.32 50.69 5.53
CA TRP A 485 -15.98 51.29 6.69
C TRP A 485 -15.27 52.56 7.19
N GLN A 486 -13.94 52.52 7.31
CA GLN A 486 -13.13 53.66 7.76
C GLN A 486 -13.18 54.81 6.75
N MET A 487 -13.20 54.48 5.46
CA MET A 487 -13.40 55.43 4.38
C MET A 487 -14.78 56.11 4.47
N ALA A 488 -15.85 55.34 4.68
CA ALA A 488 -17.20 55.87 4.86
C ALA A 488 -17.31 56.78 6.10
N ALA A 489 -16.62 56.41 7.19
CA ALA A 489 -16.50 57.21 8.39
C ALA A 489 -15.80 58.54 8.13
N ALA A 490 -14.66 58.52 7.44
CA ALA A 490 -13.90 59.73 7.08
C ALA A 490 -14.74 60.69 6.21
N ILE A 491 -15.45 60.16 5.21
CA ILE A 491 -16.36 60.91 4.35
C ILE A 491 -17.49 61.54 5.17
N THR A 492 -18.13 60.77 6.05
CA THR A 492 -19.23 61.27 6.90
C THR A 492 -18.77 62.36 7.84
N ASN A 493 -17.60 62.20 8.46
CA ASN A 493 -17.05 63.20 9.37
C ASN A 493 -16.70 64.50 8.63
N TYR A 494 -16.15 64.39 7.43
CA TYR A 494 -15.89 65.57 6.59
C TYR A 494 -17.19 66.29 6.22
N ILE A 495 -18.23 65.56 5.79
CA ILE A 495 -19.54 66.15 5.47
C ILE A 495 -20.11 66.89 6.69
N ARG A 496 -20.08 66.28 7.88
CA ARG A 496 -20.56 66.88 9.14
C ARG A 496 -19.74 68.08 9.61
N HIS A 497 -18.46 68.14 9.26
CA HIS A 497 -17.64 69.31 9.58
C HIS A 497 -17.90 70.46 8.60
N VAL A 498 -17.99 70.16 7.30
CA VAL A 498 -18.39 71.10 6.26
C VAL A 498 -19.83 71.58 6.46
N ASP A 499 -20.67 70.83 7.16
CA ASP A 499 -22.04 71.19 7.58
C ASP A 499 -22.13 72.57 8.25
N ALA A 500 -21.13 72.95 9.06
CA ALA A 500 -21.05 74.30 9.65
C ALA A 500 -21.01 75.43 8.61
N LYS A 501 -20.69 75.11 7.35
CA LYS A 501 -20.69 76.00 6.18
C LYS A 501 -21.78 75.64 5.14
N LYS A 502 -22.34 74.42 5.16
CA LYS A 502 -23.34 73.91 4.20
C LYS A 502 -24.43 73.05 4.86
N ALA A 503 -25.37 73.68 5.56
CA ALA A 503 -26.48 73.05 6.30
C ALA A 503 -27.37 72.07 5.48
N GLN A 504 -27.29 72.10 4.15
CA GLN A 504 -28.00 71.19 3.25
C GLN A 504 -27.33 69.80 3.15
N PHE A 505 -26.34 69.45 3.96
CA PHE A 505 -25.80 68.08 4.02
C PHE A 505 -25.77 67.51 5.44
N ALA A 506 -26.33 68.24 6.43
CA ALA A 506 -26.40 67.87 7.84
C ALA A 506 -26.98 66.47 8.10
N ASP A 507 -27.95 66.06 7.27
CA ASP A 507 -28.67 64.81 7.37
C ASP A 507 -28.03 63.65 6.57
N VAL A 508 -26.91 63.88 5.88
CA VAL A 508 -26.24 62.88 5.05
C VAL A 508 -25.22 62.10 5.87
N THR A 509 -25.34 60.78 5.81
CA THR A 509 -24.41 59.82 6.41
C THR A 509 -23.98 58.81 5.38
N VAL A 510 -22.71 58.41 5.40
CA VAL A 510 -22.15 57.41 4.49
C VAL A 510 -21.81 56.16 5.28
N GLN A 511 -22.24 55.01 4.77
CA GLN A 511 -21.94 53.70 5.33
C GLN A 511 -21.32 52.82 4.24
N TYR A 512 -20.45 51.91 4.63
CA TYR A 512 -19.97 50.86 3.72
C TYR A 512 -20.80 49.60 3.93
N ASP A 513 -21.46 49.15 2.88
CA ASP A 513 -22.19 47.90 2.83
C ASP A 513 -21.24 46.81 2.32
N GLU A 514 -20.76 45.96 3.23
CA GLU A 514 -19.85 44.85 2.92
C GLU A 514 -20.53 43.82 1.99
N GLN A 515 -21.83 43.54 2.20
CA GLN A 515 -22.56 42.53 1.43
C GLN A 515 -22.66 42.92 -0.06
N ASN A 516 -22.84 44.22 -0.32
CA ASN A 516 -22.93 44.75 -1.69
C ASN A 516 -21.63 45.44 -2.16
N GLN A 517 -20.57 45.41 -1.34
CA GLN A 517 -19.29 46.09 -1.53
C GLN A 517 -19.43 47.52 -2.07
N GLY A 518 -20.19 48.34 -1.32
CA GLY A 518 -20.65 49.61 -1.81
C GLY A 518 -20.80 50.69 -0.76
N PHE A 519 -20.67 51.95 -1.16
CA PHE A 519 -20.94 53.08 -0.29
C PHE A 519 -22.44 53.42 -0.34
N THR A 520 -23.11 53.26 0.79
CA THR A 520 -24.50 53.69 0.98
C THR A 520 -24.53 55.11 1.51
N PHE A 521 -25.11 56.00 0.72
CA PHE A 521 -25.44 57.36 1.13
C PHE A 521 -26.86 57.36 1.69
N HIS A 522 -26.99 57.66 2.98
CA HIS A 522 -28.24 57.71 3.70
C HIS A 522 -28.56 59.14 4.11
N GLN A 523 -29.77 59.57 3.78
CA GLN A 523 -30.32 60.88 4.15
C GLN A 523 -31.34 60.72 5.28
N GLY A 524 -31.13 61.40 6.41
CA GLY A 524 -32.07 61.39 7.54
C GLY A 524 -33.40 62.08 7.21
N SER A 525 -34.52 61.58 7.75
CA SER A 525 -35.86 62.11 7.49
C SER A 525 -36.21 63.40 8.24
N LEU A 526 -35.28 63.96 9.00
CA LEU A 526 -35.56 65.05 9.95
C LEU A 526 -35.79 66.41 9.28
N LEU A 527 -35.33 66.58 8.04
CA LEU A 527 -35.35 67.87 7.35
C LEU A 527 -36.29 67.92 6.14
N ARG A 528 -36.73 66.78 5.55
CA ARG A 528 -37.48 66.77 4.26
C ARG A 528 -38.45 65.59 4.08
N PRO A 529 -39.57 65.78 3.36
CA PRO A 529 -40.62 64.77 3.12
C PRO A 529 -40.33 63.76 1.98
N ALA A 530 -39.34 64.02 1.12
CA ALA A 530 -38.91 63.12 0.05
C ALA A 530 -37.37 63.07 -0.02
N PRO A 531 -36.78 61.91 -0.36
CA PRO A 531 -35.33 61.76 -0.47
C PRO A 531 -34.79 62.49 -1.71
N ASP A 532 -33.65 63.15 -1.56
CA ASP A 532 -32.97 63.87 -2.64
C ASP A 532 -32.11 62.92 -3.49
N LYS A 533 -31.91 63.27 -4.77
CA LYS A 533 -31.04 62.52 -5.67
C LYS A 533 -29.59 62.96 -5.47
N PHE A 534 -28.67 62.00 -5.34
CA PHE A 534 -27.24 62.27 -5.31
C PHE A 534 -26.58 61.98 -6.66
N ILE A 535 -25.68 62.86 -7.08
CA ILE A 535 -24.79 62.62 -8.21
C ILE A 535 -23.36 62.66 -7.67
N LEU A 536 -22.61 61.59 -7.98
CA LEU A 536 -21.20 61.46 -7.61
C LEU A 536 -20.30 61.71 -8.82
N GLY A 537 -19.17 62.34 -8.56
CA GLY A 537 -18.15 62.57 -9.57
C GLY A 537 -16.75 62.50 -8.99
N ALA A 538 -15.79 62.18 -9.86
CA ALA A 538 -14.38 62.15 -9.55
C ALA A 538 -13.68 63.35 -10.18
N PHE A 539 -12.89 64.07 -9.39
CA PHE A 539 -12.03 65.15 -9.87
C PHE A 539 -10.57 64.88 -9.51
N GLY A 540 -9.66 65.37 -10.36
CA GLY A 540 -8.22 65.34 -10.15
C GLY A 540 -7.55 66.48 -10.92
N ALA A 541 -6.25 66.66 -10.71
CA ALA A 541 -5.47 67.68 -11.41
C ALA A 541 -5.51 67.52 -12.94
N ASP A 542 -5.65 66.27 -13.41
CA ASP A 542 -5.83 65.88 -14.81
C ASP A 542 -6.83 64.70 -14.95
N ALA A 543 -7.05 64.25 -16.19
CA ALA A 543 -7.95 63.13 -16.49
C ALA A 543 -7.47 61.81 -15.85
N ALA A 544 -6.16 61.61 -15.72
CA ALA A 544 -5.58 60.43 -15.09
C ALA A 544 -5.88 60.43 -13.58
N GLY A 545 -5.67 61.54 -12.88
CA GLY A 545 -5.98 61.70 -11.47
C GLY A 545 -7.47 61.56 -11.18
N ALA A 546 -8.34 62.06 -12.06
CA ALA A 546 -9.78 61.82 -11.97
C ALA A 546 -10.13 60.33 -12.16
N ALA A 547 -9.48 59.63 -13.11
CA ALA A 547 -9.68 58.20 -13.32
C ALA A 547 -9.26 57.35 -12.10
N LYS A 548 -8.23 57.77 -11.36
CA LYS A 548 -7.82 57.10 -10.12
C LYS A 548 -8.85 57.23 -9.00
N VAL A 549 -9.47 58.41 -8.85
CA VAL A 549 -10.59 58.60 -7.92
C VAL A 549 -11.82 57.83 -8.37
N SER A 550 -12.11 57.82 -9.67
CA SER A 550 -13.18 57.01 -10.26
C SER A 550 -13.02 55.52 -9.94
N ALA A 551 -11.83 54.97 -10.13
CA ALA A 551 -11.51 53.58 -9.82
C ALA A 551 -11.68 53.26 -8.33
N MET A 552 -11.30 54.18 -7.44
CA MET A 552 -11.47 54.03 -5.99
C MET A 552 -12.94 53.87 -5.58
N PHE A 553 -13.88 54.49 -6.29
CA PHE A 553 -15.31 54.46 -5.95
C PHE A 553 -16.15 53.65 -6.95
N GLY A 554 -15.55 52.67 -7.64
CA GLY A 554 -16.31 51.73 -8.48
C GLY A 554 -16.80 52.33 -9.81
N GLY A 555 -16.03 53.21 -10.42
CA GLY A 555 -16.30 53.71 -11.78
C GLY A 555 -17.28 54.87 -11.85
N ILE A 556 -17.17 55.83 -10.91
CA ILE A 556 -17.92 57.09 -10.99
C ILE A 556 -17.37 57.99 -12.12
N ALA A 557 -18.18 58.86 -12.71
CA ALA A 557 -17.73 59.67 -13.84
C ALA A 557 -16.57 60.62 -13.48
N THR A 558 -15.65 60.83 -14.43
CA THR A 558 -14.38 61.57 -14.25
C THR A 558 -14.47 63.01 -14.77
N GLY A 559 -13.72 63.93 -14.16
CA GLY A 559 -13.62 65.33 -14.61
C GLY A 559 -14.73 66.24 -14.08
N VAL A 560 -15.52 65.74 -13.13
CA VAL A 560 -16.70 66.43 -12.61
C VAL A 560 -16.26 67.51 -11.64
N LYS A 561 -16.20 68.77 -12.07
CA LYS A 561 -15.97 69.95 -11.19
C LYS A 561 -17.15 70.93 -11.17
N ASP A 562 -18.08 70.76 -12.11
CA ASP A 562 -18.99 71.82 -12.53
C ASP A 562 -20.14 72.09 -11.55
N THR A 563 -20.62 73.34 -11.53
CA THR A 563 -21.86 73.80 -10.90
C THR A 563 -23.12 73.51 -11.74
N GLY A 564 -22.99 72.80 -12.87
CA GLY A 564 -24.07 72.37 -13.79
C GLY A 564 -24.58 70.93 -13.58
N ILE A 565 -25.58 70.54 -14.41
CA ILE A 565 -26.43 69.34 -14.21
C ILE A 565 -25.81 68.02 -14.66
N ASP A 566 -24.94 67.99 -15.67
CA ASP A 566 -24.42 66.73 -16.20
C ASP A 566 -22.90 66.67 -16.15
N ASP A 567 -22.41 65.48 -15.78
CA ASP A 567 -21.03 64.95 -15.89
C ASP A 567 -20.79 63.82 -14.85
N GLY A 568 -21.73 63.52 -13.94
CA GLY A 568 -21.58 62.52 -12.87
C GLY A 568 -22.31 61.18 -13.08
N THR A 569 -21.95 60.15 -12.30
CA THR A 569 -22.75 58.91 -12.22
C THR A 569 -23.92 59.16 -11.28
N GLY A 570 -25.13 59.21 -11.83
CA GLY A 570 -26.34 59.43 -11.04
C GLY A 570 -26.68 58.23 -10.17
N LEU A 571 -26.63 58.40 -8.84
CA LEU A 571 -27.29 57.49 -7.92
C LEU A 571 -28.78 57.78 -8.01
N THR A 572 -29.46 57.07 -8.92
CA THR A 572 -30.93 57.12 -8.97
C THR A 572 -31.49 56.55 -7.67
N TYR A 573 -32.71 56.94 -7.27
CA TYR A 573 -33.40 56.41 -6.09
C TYR A 573 -33.84 54.93 -6.28
N LYS A 574 -32.97 54.06 -6.80
CA LYS A 574 -33.15 52.61 -6.70
C LYS A 574 -32.96 52.22 -5.24
N THR A 575 -34.09 52.26 -4.58
CA THR A 575 -34.35 52.22 -3.16
C THR A 575 -33.94 50.88 -2.57
N ILE A 576 -32.94 50.87 -1.68
CA ILE A 576 -32.92 49.85 -0.61
C ILE A 576 -34.03 50.18 0.39
N ASN A 577 -34.17 51.47 0.75
CA ASN A 577 -35.33 52.00 1.51
C ASN A 577 -35.53 53.52 1.35
N GLY A 578 -35.76 54.04 0.13
CA GLY A 578 -36.20 55.41 -0.17
C GLY A 578 -35.11 56.47 0.03
N SER A 579 -34.61 56.59 1.26
CA SER A 579 -33.56 57.49 1.70
C SER A 579 -32.13 56.92 1.64
N LYS A 580 -31.99 55.64 1.26
CA LYS A 580 -30.70 54.95 1.10
C LYS A 580 -30.39 54.72 -0.39
N GLN A 581 -29.29 55.30 -0.85
CA GLN A 581 -28.75 55.12 -2.20
C GLN A 581 -27.41 54.37 -2.11
N LEU A 582 -27.21 53.35 -2.93
CA LEU A 582 -26.04 52.48 -2.89
C LEU A 582 -25.19 52.66 -4.15
N LEU A 583 -23.92 53.00 -3.95
CA LEU A 583 -22.87 52.91 -4.96
C LEU A 583 -22.26 51.51 -4.92
N GLN A 584 -22.54 50.68 -5.92
CA GLN A 584 -22.05 49.30 -5.98
C GLN A 584 -20.63 49.22 -6.57
N ASN A 585 -20.01 48.04 -6.45
CA ASN A 585 -18.74 47.71 -7.11
C ASN A 585 -17.53 48.54 -6.66
N THR A 586 -17.51 48.97 -5.40
CA THR A 586 -16.37 49.67 -4.82
C THR A 586 -15.42 48.68 -4.15
N ARG A 587 -14.39 48.25 -4.89
CA ARG A 587 -13.26 47.47 -4.34
C ARG A 587 -12.14 48.44 -3.97
N GLY A 588 -11.41 48.16 -2.88
CA GLY A 588 -10.24 48.95 -2.53
C GLY A 588 -9.23 48.99 -3.69
N ASN A 589 -8.56 50.13 -3.82
CA ASN A 589 -7.55 50.41 -4.84
C ASN A 589 -6.11 50.10 -4.35
N GLY A 590 -5.98 49.41 -3.21
CA GLY A 590 -4.71 48.96 -2.65
C GLY A 590 -4.08 47.77 -3.38
N THR A 591 -2.85 47.47 -2.99
CA THR A 591 -2.12 46.29 -3.46
C THR A 591 -2.67 45.03 -2.79
N GLU A 592 -2.82 43.94 -3.54
CA GLU A 592 -3.21 42.65 -2.97
C GLU A 592 -2.07 42.05 -2.14
N ASN A 593 -2.43 41.21 -1.17
CA ASN A 593 -1.45 40.37 -0.49
C ASN A 593 -0.74 39.43 -1.47
N ALA A 594 0.54 39.15 -1.24
CA ALA A 594 1.27 38.12 -1.97
C ALA A 594 0.65 36.75 -1.72
N LEU A 595 0.70 35.84 -2.69
CA LEU A 595 0.07 34.51 -2.56
C LEU A 595 0.57 33.72 -1.34
N SER A 596 1.84 33.87 -0.95
CA SER A 596 2.42 33.24 0.24
C SER A 596 1.91 33.80 1.58
N ASP A 597 1.34 35.00 1.57
CA ASP A 597 0.79 35.64 2.77
C ASP A 597 -0.74 35.51 2.84
N ARG A 598 -1.35 34.84 1.86
CA ARG A 598 -2.80 34.67 1.79
C ARG A 598 -3.24 33.44 2.58
N HIS A 599 -4.10 33.64 3.57
CA HIS A 599 -4.71 32.57 4.36
C HIS A 599 -6.21 32.82 4.53
N SER A 600 -6.98 31.73 4.57
CA SER A 600 -8.42 31.76 4.79
C SER A 600 -8.80 30.76 5.87
N GLY A 601 -9.99 30.90 6.46
CA GLY A 601 -10.51 30.00 7.49
C GLY A 601 -9.91 30.24 8.88
N LEU A 602 -9.19 31.35 9.08
CA LEU A 602 -8.68 31.75 10.39
C LEU A 602 -9.85 31.92 11.36
N LYS A 603 -9.70 31.45 12.59
CA LYS A 603 -10.79 31.50 13.57
C LYS A 603 -10.29 31.89 14.95
N VAL A 604 -11.05 32.74 15.64
CA VAL A 604 -10.85 33.04 17.05
C VAL A 604 -12.07 32.58 17.83
N ASP A 605 -11.85 31.71 18.81
CA ASP A 605 -12.86 31.28 19.78
C ASP A 605 -12.59 31.90 21.15
N TYR A 606 -13.64 32.08 21.94
CA TYR A 606 -13.54 32.54 23.33
C TYR A 606 -14.32 31.63 24.27
N ALA A 607 -13.63 31.01 25.23
CA ALA A 607 -14.24 30.17 26.25
C ALA A 607 -13.39 30.16 27.54
N GLY A 608 -14.05 30.21 28.70
CA GLY A 608 -13.38 30.05 30.00
C GLY A 608 -12.27 31.07 30.27
N GLY A 609 -12.44 32.33 29.86
CA GLY A 609 -11.43 33.38 30.04
C GLY A 609 -10.24 33.33 29.07
N LYS A 610 -10.35 32.55 27.99
CA LYS A 610 -9.26 32.34 27.03
C LYS A 610 -9.69 32.66 25.60
N PHE A 611 -8.80 33.29 24.85
CA PHE A 611 -8.90 33.44 23.39
C PHE A 611 -8.05 32.38 22.71
N THR A 612 -8.65 31.61 21.82
CA THR A 612 -7.97 30.57 21.03
C THR A 612 -7.98 30.98 19.56
N PHE A 613 -6.81 31.39 19.06
CA PHE A 613 -6.58 31.72 17.65
C PHE A 613 -6.19 30.45 16.93
N SER A 614 -6.90 30.10 15.87
CA SER A 614 -6.68 28.89 15.08
C SER A 614 -6.37 29.25 13.64
N ALA A 615 -5.37 28.59 13.07
CA ALA A 615 -5.13 28.58 11.63
C ALA A 615 -6.35 28.03 10.89
N GLY A 616 -6.52 28.38 9.61
CA GLY A 616 -7.59 27.82 8.78
C GLY A 616 -7.24 26.51 8.10
N THR A 617 -5.99 26.09 8.25
CA THR A 617 -5.42 24.85 7.71
C THR A 617 -5.16 23.84 8.84
N THR A 618 -5.24 22.54 8.53
CA THR A 618 -4.87 21.46 9.47
C THR A 618 -3.49 20.89 9.16
N GLY A 619 -2.94 20.18 10.14
CA GLY A 619 -1.77 19.33 9.96
C GLY A 619 -0.48 19.90 10.55
N ASP A 620 0.58 19.10 10.46
CA ASP A 620 1.87 19.41 11.12
C ASP A 620 2.62 20.60 10.51
N THR A 621 2.35 20.94 9.25
CA THR A 621 2.88 22.15 8.60
C THR A 621 2.16 23.43 9.04
N SER A 622 0.96 23.29 9.61
CA SER A 622 0.19 24.43 10.10
C SER A 622 0.84 25.06 11.34
N ALA A 623 0.91 26.39 11.35
CA ALA A 623 1.51 27.21 12.38
C ALA A 623 0.73 28.51 12.57
N ILE A 624 0.60 28.94 13.82
CA ILE A 624 0.04 30.26 14.14
C ILE A 624 0.76 30.89 15.32
N SER A 625 1.21 32.11 15.14
CA SER A 625 1.92 32.89 16.16
C SER A 625 1.24 34.23 16.32
N VAL A 626 1.06 34.65 17.57
CA VAL A 626 0.42 35.93 17.93
C VAL A 626 1.35 36.65 18.89
N ARG A 627 1.51 37.96 18.78
CA ARG A 627 2.29 38.74 19.76
C ARG A 627 1.78 40.17 19.88
N ALA A 628 1.89 40.77 21.06
CA ALA A 628 1.59 42.19 21.22
C ALA A 628 2.55 43.06 20.38
N THR A 629 2.08 44.21 19.89
CA THR A 629 2.89 45.07 19.02
C THR A 629 3.95 45.84 19.80
N GLU A 630 5.19 45.75 19.35
CA GLU A 630 6.38 46.43 19.88
C GLU A 630 6.54 47.83 19.23
N THR A 631 7.07 48.83 19.93
CA THR A 631 7.49 50.12 19.31
C THR A 631 8.67 49.90 18.35
N THR A 632 8.91 50.84 17.44
CA THR A 632 9.83 50.74 16.28
C THR A 632 11.30 50.38 16.58
N VAL A 633 11.70 50.23 17.84
CA VAL A 633 13.02 49.72 18.23
C VAL A 633 12.94 48.22 18.49
N SER A 634 13.18 47.41 17.43
CA SER A 634 13.69 46.01 17.47
C SER A 634 13.14 45.08 16.36
N ALA A 635 13.03 45.57 15.12
CA ALA A 635 12.81 44.70 13.96
C ALA A 635 14.07 43.89 13.54
N ALA A 636 15.23 44.11 14.18
CA ALA A 636 16.49 43.42 13.88
C ALA A 636 17.09 42.77 15.14
N ASN A 637 17.07 41.44 15.18
CA ASN A 637 17.94 40.51 15.92
C ASN A 637 18.63 40.97 17.22
N ALA A 638 18.15 40.48 18.38
CA ALA A 638 18.92 39.85 19.48
C ALA A 638 18.05 39.73 20.76
N ASP A 639 18.15 38.61 21.48
CA ASP A 639 17.48 38.33 22.77
C ASP A 639 18.17 39.00 23.98
N THR A 640 18.89 40.11 23.76
CA THR A 640 19.79 40.71 24.76
C THR A 640 19.33 42.06 25.34
N VAL A 641 18.08 42.47 25.16
CA VAL A 641 17.59 43.77 25.65
C VAL A 641 16.40 43.61 26.59
N ASN A 642 16.51 44.24 27.77
CA ASN A 642 15.39 44.53 28.66
C ASN A 642 14.40 45.43 27.89
N VAL A 643 13.29 44.84 27.45
CA VAL A 643 12.03 45.50 27.02
C VAL A 643 12.10 46.41 25.78
N ALA A 644 11.57 45.90 24.66
CA ALA A 644 10.94 46.74 23.67
C ALA A 644 9.69 47.38 24.30
N ALA A 645 9.60 48.71 24.36
CA ALA A 645 8.40 49.38 24.84
C ALA A 645 7.23 48.97 23.92
N TYR A 646 6.23 48.26 24.43
CA TYR A 646 5.03 47.96 23.65
C TYR A 646 4.32 49.26 23.29
N THR A 647 3.68 49.31 22.11
CA THR A 647 2.81 50.43 21.79
C THR A 647 1.67 50.50 22.81
N ASP A 648 1.04 51.66 22.96
CA ASP A 648 -0.17 51.80 23.78
C ASP A 648 -1.25 50.77 23.39
N GLY A 649 -1.36 50.45 22.09
CA GLY A 649 -2.19 49.37 21.57
C GLY A 649 -1.73 47.98 22.00
N GLY A 650 -0.43 47.70 21.94
CA GLY A 650 0.19 46.46 22.45
C GLY A 650 -0.08 46.22 23.93
N GLN A 651 0.01 47.26 24.76
CA GLN A 651 -0.30 47.17 26.20
C GLN A 651 -1.78 46.89 26.46
N LYS A 652 -2.69 47.43 25.64
CA LYS A 652 -4.12 47.14 25.75
C LYS A 652 -4.46 45.75 25.23
N ALA A 653 -3.79 45.28 24.18
CA ALA A 653 -3.91 43.91 23.71
C ALA A 653 -3.47 42.91 24.78
N ALA A 654 -2.42 43.24 25.54
CA ALA A 654 -1.97 42.43 26.68
C ALA A 654 -3.04 42.31 27.77
N ALA A 655 -3.64 43.42 28.17
CA ALA A 655 -4.69 43.42 29.19
C ALA A 655 -6.00 42.75 28.72
N LEU A 656 -6.36 42.91 27.44
CA LEU A 656 -7.65 42.44 26.89
C LEU A 656 -7.59 40.98 26.43
N PHE A 657 -6.51 40.56 25.80
CA PHE A 657 -6.36 39.22 25.20
C PHE A 657 -5.39 38.33 25.98
N GLY A 658 -4.67 38.86 26.97
CA GLY A 658 -3.63 38.10 27.65
C GLY A 658 -2.37 37.90 26.81
N LEU A 659 -2.09 38.86 25.93
CA LEU A 659 -0.82 38.92 25.22
C LEU A 659 0.30 39.32 26.21
N SER A 660 1.46 38.67 26.16
CA SER A 660 2.55 38.91 27.11
C SER A 660 3.18 40.27 26.81
N ALA A 661 3.06 41.20 27.74
CA ALA A 661 3.76 42.48 27.70
C ALA A 661 4.42 42.76 29.06
N ASP A 662 5.21 41.81 29.54
CA ASP A 662 5.91 41.94 30.81
C ASP A 662 7.26 42.62 30.62
N THR A 663 7.34 43.87 31.07
CA THR A 663 8.58 44.67 31.05
C THR A 663 9.68 44.10 31.97
N ALA A 664 9.44 43.02 32.71
CA ALA A 664 10.48 42.33 33.48
C ALA A 664 11.04 41.07 32.78
N LYS A 665 10.51 40.69 31.60
CA LYS A 665 10.89 39.46 30.87
C LYS A 665 11.63 39.77 29.56
N THR A 666 12.51 38.87 29.13
CA THR A 666 13.15 38.96 27.80
C THR A 666 12.13 38.81 26.69
N ARG A 667 12.49 39.22 25.47
CA ARG A 667 11.63 39.10 24.30
C ARG A 667 11.24 37.65 24.04
N SER A 668 12.17 36.71 24.15
CA SER A 668 11.85 35.28 24.06
C SER A 668 10.86 34.88 25.16
N ALA A 669 11.14 35.21 26.43
CA ALA A 669 10.27 34.83 27.56
C ALA A 669 8.85 35.45 27.53
N ASN A 670 8.66 36.60 26.88
CA ASN A 670 7.32 37.14 26.60
C ASN A 670 6.64 36.38 25.46
N ASN A 671 7.36 36.07 24.38
CA ASN A 671 6.80 35.41 23.21
C ASN A 671 6.61 33.88 23.38
N ASP A 672 7.32 33.24 24.32
CA ASP A 672 7.28 31.78 24.56
C ASP A 672 5.87 31.26 24.93
N ASN A 673 4.96 32.12 25.41
CA ASN A 673 3.57 31.79 25.74
C ASN A 673 2.55 32.18 24.64
N GLN A 674 3.00 32.63 23.46
CA GLN A 674 2.16 33.26 22.44
C GLN A 674 2.39 32.69 21.03
N VAL A 675 3.17 31.64 20.94
CA VAL A 675 3.64 31.07 19.68
C VAL A 675 3.27 29.60 19.67
N THR A 676 2.34 29.23 18.77
CA THR A 676 2.20 27.83 18.36
C THR A 676 2.96 27.68 17.06
N SER A 677 4.28 27.50 17.18
CA SER A 677 5.16 27.23 16.04
C SER A 677 4.61 26.06 15.21
N ALA A 678 5.01 26.02 13.94
CA ALA A 678 4.98 24.77 13.18
C ALA A 678 5.68 23.75 14.07
N VAL A 679 4.91 22.78 14.57
CA VAL A 679 5.49 21.58 15.12
C VAL A 679 5.59 20.73 13.88
N THR A 680 6.59 21.05 13.06
CA THR A 680 7.14 20.03 12.20
C THR A 680 7.55 18.95 13.19
N SER A 681 6.71 17.92 13.30
CA SER A 681 7.18 16.62 13.72
C SER A 681 8.36 16.40 12.79
N LEU A 682 9.57 16.68 13.30
CA LEU A 682 10.82 16.57 12.57
C LEU A 682 10.72 15.26 11.80
N VAL A 683 11.23 15.29 10.57
CA VAL A 683 10.94 14.48 9.37
C VAL A 683 11.15 12.95 9.57
N GLU A 684 10.70 12.40 10.70
CA GLU A 684 11.50 11.48 11.51
C GLU A 684 10.62 10.65 12.47
N ASN A 685 9.42 10.25 12.04
CA ASN A 685 8.63 9.21 12.72
C ASN A 685 8.38 9.45 14.24
N LEU A 686 8.36 10.72 14.64
CA LEU A 686 7.79 11.17 15.90
C LEU A 686 6.26 11.16 15.74
N PRO A 687 5.50 10.82 16.79
CA PRO A 687 4.04 10.84 16.73
C PRO A 687 3.58 12.20 16.22
N THR A 688 2.79 12.21 15.15
CA THR A 688 2.23 13.46 14.64
C THR A 688 1.44 14.15 15.76
N VAL A 689 1.56 15.48 15.82
CA VAL A 689 0.94 16.28 16.88
C VAL A 689 -0.42 16.81 16.42
N ARG A 690 -0.55 17.11 15.13
CA ARG A 690 -1.74 17.75 14.54
C ARG A 690 -2.30 17.05 13.30
N GLY A 691 -1.65 15.99 12.83
CA GLY A 691 -2.12 15.14 11.74
C GLY A 691 -1.70 15.60 10.34
N GLN A 692 -2.42 15.11 9.34
CA GLN A 692 -2.21 15.45 7.93
C GLN A 692 -3.00 16.72 7.54
N GLU A 693 -2.61 17.37 6.45
CA GLU A 693 -3.43 18.43 5.87
C GLU A 693 -4.77 17.87 5.37
N SER A 694 -5.86 18.54 5.72
CA SER A 694 -7.22 18.25 5.26
C SER A 694 -7.40 18.76 3.84
N THR A 695 -8.44 18.32 3.13
CA THR A 695 -8.73 18.85 1.79
C THR A 695 -9.88 19.85 1.84
N ALA A 696 -9.77 20.91 1.04
CA ALA A 696 -10.83 21.88 0.87
C ALA A 696 -11.95 21.31 -0.02
N ALA A 697 -13.16 21.88 0.07
CA ALA A 697 -14.22 21.53 -0.85
C ALA A 697 -13.80 21.87 -2.29
N LYS A 698 -13.91 20.90 -3.20
CA LYS A 698 -13.68 21.11 -4.64
C LYS A 698 -14.92 20.75 -5.43
N LEU A 699 -15.60 21.76 -5.95
CA LEU A 699 -16.74 21.59 -6.85
C LEU A 699 -16.22 21.49 -8.28
N THR A 700 -16.66 20.47 -9.02
CA THR A 700 -16.44 20.35 -10.46
C THR A 700 -17.81 20.36 -11.12
N GLY A 701 -18.05 21.33 -12.01
CA GLY A 701 -19.30 21.46 -12.74
C GLY A 701 -19.49 20.35 -13.79
N ASN A 702 -20.61 20.44 -14.49
CA ASN A 702 -20.83 19.68 -15.72
C ASN A 702 -20.04 20.30 -16.88
N ALA A 703 -19.99 19.60 -18.02
CA ALA A 703 -19.43 20.15 -19.25
C ALA A 703 -20.14 21.48 -19.60
N MET A 704 -19.36 22.52 -19.92
CA MET A 704 -19.87 23.82 -20.30
C MET A 704 -20.64 23.73 -21.62
N GLY A 705 -21.76 24.47 -21.71
CA GLY A 705 -22.59 24.54 -22.92
C GLY A 705 -22.02 25.45 -24.02
N VAL A 706 -20.96 26.20 -23.71
CA VAL A 706 -20.23 27.06 -24.65
C VAL A 706 -18.96 26.38 -25.15
N ASP A 707 -18.49 26.79 -26.33
CA ASP A 707 -17.19 26.36 -26.84
C ASP A 707 -16.07 27.05 -26.05
N THR A 708 -15.32 26.26 -25.28
CA THR A 708 -14.27 26.74 -24.38
C THR A 708 -12.92 26.99 -25.07
N GLU A 709 -12.76 26.57 -26.33
CA GLU A 709 -11.55 26.84 -27.13
C GLU A 709 -11.64 28.19 -27.88
N GLN A 710 -12.84 28.76 -27.95
CA GLN A 710 -13.14 30.02 -28.64
C GLN A 710 -13.62 31.09 -27.65
N ALA A 711 -13.72 32.34 -28.13
CA ALA A 711 -14.29 33.42 -27.34
C ALA A 711 -15.82 33.32 -27.30
N PHE A 712 -16.43 33.42 -26.12
CA PHE A 712 -17.87 33.30 -25.89
C PHE A 712 -18.44 34.52 -25.14
N ASN A 713 -19.77 34.68 -25.16
CA ASN A 713 -20.41 35.88 -24.62
C ASN A 713 -21.10 35.63 -23.28
N VAL A 714 -20.84 36.51 -22.32
CA VAL A 714 -21.69 36.71 -21.15
C VAL A 714 -22.78 37.70 -21.53
N THR A 715 -24.03 37.25 -21.43
CA THR A 715 -25.26 37.99 -21.79
C THR A 715 -26.14 38.19 -20.56
N ALA A 716 -27.16 39.03 -20.67
CA ALA A 716 -28.10 39.27 -19.58
C ALA A 716 -28.84 37.99 -19.13
N ALA A 717 -28.92 36.96 -19.99
CA ALA A 717 -29.59 35.69 -19.67
C ALA A 717 -28.71 34.73 -18.84
N ASN A 718 -27.38 34.83 -18.92
CA ASN A 718 -26.45 33.89 -18.28
C ASN A 718 -25.45 34.56 -17.32
N GLN A 719 -25.50 35.87 -17.11
CA GLN A 719 -24.56 36.59 -16.22
C GLN A 719 -24.68 36.26 -14.72
N SER A 720 -25.77 35.63 -14.26
CA SER A 720 -26.04 35.42 -12.82
C SER A 720 -25.67 34.01 -12.36
N ILE A 721 -24.87 33.92 -11.30
CA ILE A 721 -24.45 32.68 -10.65
C ILE A 721 -24.69 32.82 -9.15
N THR A 722 -25.43 31.90 -8.54
CA THR A 722 -25.59 31.86 -7.07
C THR A 722 -24.55 30.92 -6.49
N ALA A 723 -23.72 31.41 -5.58
CA ALA A 723 -22.70 30.65 -4.88
C ALA A 723 -22.96 30.65 -3.37
N VAL A 724 -22.71 29.50 -2.74
CA VAL A 724 -22.69 29.32 -1.29
C VAL A 724 -21.34 28.73 -0.93
N ILE A 725 -20.55 29.49 -0.17
CA ILE A 725 -19.20 29.10 0.24
C ILE A 725 -19.12 29.18 1.76
N ASP A 726 -18.87 28.07 2.44
CA ASP A 726 -18.71 27.98 3.90
C ASP A 726 -19.85 28.68 4.70
N GLY A 727 -21.07 28.68 4.15
CA GLY A 727 -22.27 29.30 4.75
C GLY A 727 -22.54 30.76 4.34
N ILE A 728 -21.70 31.37 3.51
CA ILE A 728 -21.93 32.69 2.91
C ILE A 728 -22.60 32.51 1.55
N THR A 729 -23.82 33.02 1.41
CA THR A 729 -24.62 32.94 0.19
C THR A 729 -24.65 34.28 -0.53
N SER A 730 -24.34 34.31 -1.82
CA SER A 730 -24.45 35.51 -2.66
C SER A 730 -24.73 35.16 -4.13
N THR A 731 -25.39 36.08 -4.84
CA THR A 731 -25.56 35.99 -6.29
C THR A 731 -24.52 36.86 -6.97
N VAL A 732 -23.52 36.20 -7.54
CA VAL A 732 -22.49 36.78 -8.40
C VAL A 732 -23.11 37.20 -9.73
N THR A 733 -22.84 38.43 -10.16
CA THR A 733 -23.22 38.93 -11.49
C THR A 733 -21.96 39.23 -12.29
N LEU A 734 -21.77 38.53 -13.39
CA LEU A 734 -20.64 38.71 -14.31
C LEU A 734 -20.85 39.94 -15.19
N SER A 735 -19.77 40.60 -15.60
CA SER A 735 -19.85 41.73 -16.53
C SER A 735 -20.26 41.27 -17.93
N LEU A 736 -21.10 42.05 -18.61
CA LEU A 736 -21.52 41.75 -19.99
C LEU A 736 -20.34 41.95 -20.95
N GLY A 737 -20.10 41.00 -21.83
CA GLY A 737 -19.00 41.09 -22.79
C GLY A 737 -18.57 39.75 -23.37
N GLN A 738 -17.49 39.79 -24.14
CA GLN A 738 -16.86 38.61 -24.71
C GLN A 738 -15.70 38.16 -23.81
N TYR A 739 -15.63 36.86 -23.54
CA TYR A 739 -14.66 36.23 -22.65
C TYR A 739 -13.98 35.05 -23.35
N ASN A 740 -12.77 34.72 -22.92
CA ASN A 740 -12.19 33.39 -23.11
C ASN A 740 -12.18 32.68 -21.76
N ILE A 741 -11.79 31.40 -21.73
CA ILE A 741 -11.87 30.62 -20.48
C ILE A 741 -11.02 31.21 -19.34
N ASP A 742 -9.84 31.77 -19.66
CA ASP A 742 -8.94 32.37 -18.67
C ASP A 742 -9.52 33.67 -18.09
N THR A 743 -10.06 34.56 -18.93
CA THR A 743 -10.68 35.81 -18.47
C THR A 743 -11.99 35.55 -17.75
N PHE A 744 -12.75 34.53 -18.17
CA PHE A 744 -13.98 34.12 -17.52
C PHE A 744 -13.73 33.55 -16.13
N THR A 745 -12.79 32.60 -15.99
CA THR A 745 -12.44 32.01 -14.69
C THR A 745 -11.85 33.07 -13.75
N THR A 746 -11.03 34.00 -14.26
CA THR A 746 -10.51 35.13 -13.49
C THR A 746 -11.61 36.07 -13.00
N GLU A 747 -12.58 36.41 -13.86
CA GLU A 747 -13.72 37.25 -13.48
C GLU A 747 -14.59 36.53 -12.45
N LEU A 748 -14.94 35.26 -12.68
CA LEU A 748 -15.74 34.47 -11.76
C LEU A 748 -15.04 34.32 -10.40
N GLN A 749 -13.73 34.04 -10.38
CA GLN A 749 -12.93 34.02 -9.16
C GLN A 749 -12.98 35.36 -8.43
N THR A 750 -12.79 36.45 -9.17
CA THR A 750 -12.85 37.81 -8.62
C THR A 750 -14.21 38.09 -8.00
N GLN A 751 -15.31 37.67 -8.61
CA GLN A 751 -16.64 37.89 -8.05
C GLN A 751 -16.96 36.98 -6.86
N ILE A 752 -16.47 35.73 -6.85
CA ILE A 752 -16.66 34.81 -5.71
C ILE A 752 -15.89 35.29 -4.48
N ASN A 753 -14.65 35.75 -4.66
CA ASN A 753 -13.87 36.32 -3.55
C ASN A 753 -14.38 37.70 -3.10
N ARG A 754 -15.42 38.24 -3.75
CA ARG A 754 -16.12 39.45 -3.33
C ARG A 754 -17.36 39.15 -2.49
N MET A 755 -17.68 37.89 -2.26
CA MET A 755 -18.84 37.50 -1.48
C MET A 755 -18.64 37.86 0.00
N ALA A 756 -19.62 38.54 0.58
CA ALA A 756 -19.65 38.85 2.00
C ALA A 756 -21.07 38.79 2.56
N ASP A 757 -21.21 38.56 3.87
CA ASP A 757 -22.49 38.63 4.57
C ASP A 757 -22.70 40.00 5.27
N ALA A 758 -23.92 40.25 5.74
CA ALA A 758 -24.23 41.48 6.49
C ALA A 758 -23.41 41.63 7.79
N ASN A 759 -22.96 40.50 8.35
CA ASN A 759 -22.14 40.46 9.56
C ASN A 759 -20.65 40.75 9.28
N GLY A 760 -20.27 40.99 8.03
CA GLY A 760 -18.89 41.30 7.63
C GLY A 760 -17.98 40.09 7.49
N ARG A 761 -18.53 38.87 7.41
CA ARG A 761 -17.76 37.69 7.00
C ARG A 761 -17.57 37.74 5.49
N THR A 762 -16.33 37.60 5.03
CA THR A 762 -15.98 37.58 3.61
C THR A 762 -15.49 36.20 3.19
N VAL A 763 -15.66 35.89 1.91
CA VAL A 763 -15.10 34.70 1.25
C VAL A 763 -13.79 35.13 0.59
N ASN A 764 -12.68 34.52 0.98
CA ASN A 764 -11.36 34.88 0.47
C ASN A 764 -10.61 33.67 -0.07
N ASN A 765 -9.71 33.90 -1.04
CA ASN A 765 -8.78 32.91 -1.62
C ASN A 765 -9.44 31.69 -2.29
N ILE A 766 -10.67 31.81 -2.78
CA ILE A 766 -11.26 30.79 -3.66
C ILE A 766 -10.52 30.80 -4.98
N THR A 767 -10.23 29.62 -5.50
CA THR A 767 -9.60 29.45 -6.81
C THR A 767 -10.61 28.87 -7.78
N VAL A 768 -10.76 29.50 -8.94
CA VAL A 768 -11.59 29.01 -10.05
C VAL A 768 -10.66 28.61 -11.18
N GLY A 769 -10.79 27.37 -11.63
CA GLY A 769 -10.02 26.83 -12.75
C GLY A 769 -10.93 26.11 -13.75
N PHE A 770 -10.30 25.54 -14.77
CA PHE A 770 -10.98 24.78 -15.83
C PHE A 770 -10.30 23.42 -16.04
N ASP A 771 -11.07 22.34 -15.98
CA ASP A 771 -10.62 20.99 -16.30
C ASP A 771 -10.86 20.73 -17.78
N ALA A 772 -9.80 20.82 -18.58
CA ALA A 772 -9.86 20.65 -20.03
C ALA A 772 -10.31 19.24 -20.47
N ALA A 773 -10.06 18.20 -19.67
CA ALA A 773 -10.48 16.84 -20.00
C ALA A 773 -11.98 16.63 -19.83
N LYS A 774 -12.60 17.37 -18.90
CA LYS A 774 -14.04 17.31 -18.61
C LYS A 774 -14.83 18.49 -19.18
N THR A 775 -14.15 19.42 -19.84
CA THR A 775 -14.67 20.71 -20.31
C THR A 775 -15.51 21.44 -19.26
N ALA A 776 -15.06 21.41 -18.00
CA ALA A 776 -15.85 21.83 -16.83
C ALA A 776 -15.13 22.83 -15.93
N LEU A 777 -15.89 23.73 -15.30
CA LEU A 777 -15.37 24.63 -14.27
C LEU A 777 -15.03 23.86 -13.00
N THR A 778 -13.94 24.23 -12.36
CA THR A 778 -13.55 23.74 -11.04
C THR A 778 -13.46 24.91 -10.08
N VAL A 779 -14.11 24.81 -8.92
CA VAL A 779 -14.04 25.81 -7.86
C VAL A 779 -13.54 25.13 -6.61
N THR A 780 -12.41 25.61 -6.10
CA THR A 780 -11.73 25.03 -4.93
C THR A 780 -11.78 26.02 -3.79
N GLY A 781 -12.29 25.55 -2.65
CA GLY A 781 -12.40 26.31 -1.41
C GLY A 781 -11.04 26.60 -0.79
N ALA A 782 -11.00 27.58 0.09
CA ALA A 782 -9.77 27.98 0.77
C ALA A 782 -9.63 27.34 2.16
N THR A 783 -10.73 26.96 2.81
CA THR A 783 -10.73 26.32 4.12
C THR A 783 -10.53 24.81 3.99
N THR A 784 -9.51 24.24 4.63
CA THR A 784 -9.27 22.79 4.59
C THR A 784 -9.88 22.11 5.80
N SER A 785 -11.14 21.69 5.69
CA SER A 785 -11.81 20.91 6.73
C SER A 785 -13.02 20.14 6.19
N GLY A 786 -13.49 19.14 6.94
CA GLY A 786 -14.76 18.47 6.68
C GLY A 786 -16.00 19.38 6.80
N LYS A 787 -15.83 20.63 7.26
CA LYS A 787 -16.88 21.65 7.29
C LYS A 787 -16.82 22.59 6.08
N SER A 788 -15.80 22.48 5.23
CA SER A 788 -15.74 23.26 4.01
C SER A 788 -16.86 22.84 3.07
N PHE A 789 -17.56 23.82 2.51
CA PHE A 789 -18.77 23.61 1.73
C PHE A 789 -18.80 24.54 0.53
N ILE A 790 -19.07 23.99 -0.65
CA ILE A 790 -19.30 24.76 -1.87
C ILE A 790 -20.55 24.26 -2.58
N GLN A 791 -21.42 25.20 -2.92
CA GLN A 791 -22.53 24.98 -3.83
C GLN A 791 -22.60 26.12 -4.82
N MET A 792 -22.83 25.78 -6.10
CA MET A 792 -22.99 26.77 -7.16
C MET A 792 -24.19 26.40 -8.02
N LEU A 793 -24.99 27.42 -8.38
CA LEU A 793 -26.13 27.30 -9.28
C LEU A 793 -26.04 28.40 -10.34
N GLY A 794 -26.18 28.02 -11.61
CA GLY A 794 -26.11 28.95 -12.72
C GLY A 794 -26.62 28.37 -14.03
N SER A 795 -26.41 29.11 -15.13
CA SER A 795 -26.76 28.68 -16.48
C SER A 795 -26.05 27.36 -16.86
N GLN A 796 -26.70 26.56 -17.71
CA GLN A 796 -26.10 25.40 -18.35
C GLN A 796 -24.89 25.79 -19.22
N ASP A 797 -24.85 27.03 -19.73
CA ASP A 797 -23.71 27.57 -20.47
C ASP A 797 -22.41 27.42 -19.67
N TRP A 798 -22.48 27.57 -18.35
CA TRP A 798 -21.35 27.45 -17.43
C TRP A 798 -21.19 26.06 -16.83
N GLY A 799 -22.04 25.09 -17.22
CA GLY A 799 -22.05 23.75 -16.65
C GLY A 799 -22.52 23.72 -15.18
N LEU A 800 -23.28 24.73 -14.73
CA LEU A 800 -23.69 24.91 -13.32
C LEU A 800 -25.17 24.53 -13.04
N THR A 801 -25.79 23.75 -13.93
CA THR A 801 -27.13 23.19 -13.73
C THR A 801 -27.01 21.80 -13.10
N ASP A 802 -27.79 21.54 -12.04
CA ASP A 802 -27.85 20.26 -11.30
C ASP A 802 -26.48 19.74 -10.82
N VAL A 803 -25.55 20.65 -10.49
CA VAL A 803 -24.23 20.28 -9.98
C VAL A 803 -24.34 19.84 -8.51
N PRO A 804 -23.81 18.66 -8.14
CA PRO A 804 -23.76 18.23 -6.75
C PRO A 804 -22.96 19.21 -5.88
N VAL A 805 -23.38 19.40 -4.64
CA VAL A 805 -22.61 20.16 -3.64
C VAL A 805 -21.27 19.46 -3.37
N ALA A 806 -20.25 20.25 -3.08
CA ALA A 806 -18.93 19.75 -2.71
C ALA A 806 -18.64 19.97 -1.23
N PHE A 807 -18.02 18.98 -0.61
CA PHE A 807 -17.55 19.02 0.77
C PHE A 807 -16.03 18.85 0.81
N GLY A 808 -15.37 19.54 1.74
CA GLY A 808 -13.99 19.21 2.09
C GLY A 808 -13.94 17.91 2.90
N THR A 809 -12.73 17.37 3.08
CA THR A 809 -12.53 16.20 3.94
C THR A 809 -11.57 16.54 5.07
N SER A 810 -11.96 16.21 6.30
CA SER A 810 -11.04 16.22 7.42
C SER A 810 -10.15 14.99 7.32
N SER A 811 -8.85 15.19 7.23
CA SER A 811 -7.89 14.10 7.38
C SER A 811 -7.90 13.60 8.83
N THR A 812 -7.42 12.38 9.01
CA THR A 812 -7.21 11.78 10.33
C THR A 812 -5.78 11.29 10.45
N TYR A 813 -5.36 11.05 11.68
CA TYR A 813 -4.11 10.37 11.96
C TYR A 813 -4.28 9.42 13.13
N ALA A 814 -3.58 8.29 13.12
CA ALA A 814 -3.44 7.47 14.32
C ALA A 814 -2.14 7.84 15.02
N ARG A 815 -2.21 7.98 16.35
CA ARG A 815 -0.98 7.99 17.15
C ARG A 815 -0.38 6.60 17.08
N ILE A 816 0.91 6.54 16.75
CA ILE A 816 1.66 5.30 16.69
C ILE A 816 2.70 5.34 17.80
N ASP A 817 2.63 4.36 18.70
CA ASP A 817 3.68 4.14 19.69
C ASP A 817 4.59 3.00 19.19
N SER A 818 5.90 3.19 19.21
CA SER A 818 6.86 2.15 18.83
C SER A 818 6.90 1.05 19.88
N ASP A 819 7.13 -0.18 19.45
CA ASP A 819 7.30 -1.31 20.37
C ASP A 819 8.49 -1.05 21.31
N GLN A 820 8.32 -1.40 22.58
CA GLN A 820 9.37 -1.27 23.60
C GLN A 820 9.65 -2.60 24.30
N ARG A 821 10.92 -2.83 24.63
CA ARG A 821 11.34 -3.90 25.54
C ARG A 821 12.09 -3.27 26.71
N ALA A 822 11.62 -3.53 27.93
CA ALA A 822 12.20 -2.98 29.16
C ALA A 822 12.37 -1.44 29.15
N GLY A 823 11.42 -0.72 28.55
CA GLY A 823 11.42 0.75 28.48
C GLY A 823 12.33 1.36 27.41
N SER A 824 12.98 0.55 26.57
CA SER A 824 13.73 1.01 25.39
C SER A 824 13.00 0.64 24.10
N ASN A 825 13.03 1.54 23.11
CA ASN A 825 12.44 1.29 21.79
C ASN A 825 13.14 0.12 21.08
N LEU A 826 12.36 -0.64 20.32
CA LEU A 826 12.87 -1.71 19.47
C LEU A 826 13.12 -1.22 18.04
N TYR A 827 14.17 -1.77 17.45
CA TYR A 827 14.60 -1.51 16.09
C TYR A 827 14.64 -2.81 15.30
N VAL A 828 14.42 -2.70 13.99
CA VAL A 828 14.40 -3.82 13.07
C VAL A 828 15.27 -3.52 11.86
N SER A 829 16.08 -4.50 11.48
CA SER A 829 16.94 -4.42 10.31
C SER A 829 16.83 -5.72 9.52
N GLN A 830 16.75 -5.62 8.20
CA GLN A 830 16.75 -6.79 7.34
C GLN A 830 18.18 -7.22 7.03
N ASP A 831 18.49 -8.50 7.26
CA ASP A 831 19.76 -9.08 6.81
C ASP A 831 19.75 -9.22 5.28
N THR A 832 20.70 -8.54 4.63
CA THR A 832 20.82 -8.50 3.16
C THR A 832 21.15 -9.85 2.53
N LYS A 833 21.69 -10.81 3.28
CA LYS A 833 22.06 -12.15 2.78
C LYS A 833 20.93 -13.16 2.95
N THR A 834 20.20 -13.08 4.05
CA THR A 834 19.16 -14.07 4.40
C THR A 834 17.74 -13.57 4.15
N GLY A 835 17.55 -12.25 4.00
CA GLY A 835 16.25 -11.60 3.86
C GLY A 835 15.43 -11.56 5.15
N LEU A 836 15.98 -12.05 6.27
CA LEU A 836 15.29 -12.15 7.55
C LEU A 836 15.37 -10.83 8.34
N TRP A 837 14.31 -10.56 9.10
CA TRP A 837 14.23 -9.41 9.98
C TRP A 837 14.81 -9.74 11.35
N ASN A 838 15.80 -8.96 11.76
CA ASN A 838 16.39 -9.02 13.09
C ASN A 838 15.84 -7.88 13.95
N GLU A 839 15.46 -8.21 15.18
CA GLU A 839 14.99 -7.24 16.18
C GLU A 839 16.13 -6.95 17.16
N SER A 840 16.38 -5.67 17.46
CA SER A 840 17.41 -5.22 18.40
C SER A 840 16.90 -4.08 19.27
N VAL A 841 17.45 -3.96 20.48
CA VAL A 841 17.32 -2.74 21.32
C VAL A 841 18.41 -1.71 21.01
N ASP A 842 19.45 -2.13 20.28
CA ASP A 842 20.51 -1.23 19.80
C ASP A 842 20.00 -0.45 18.59
N LYS A 843 20.20 0.87 18.64
CA LYS A 843 19.85 1.81 17.58
C LYS A 843 20.71 1.57 16.32
N ALA A 844 21.91 0.99 16.45
CA ALA A 844 22.84 0.75 15.34
C ALA A 844 23.02 2.00 14.46
N ASP A 845 22.90 1.88 13.14
CA ASP A 845 23.01 2.98 12.15
C ASP A 845 21.71 3.78 11.98
N PHE A 846 20.66 3.51 12.76
CA PHE A 846 19.41 4.28 12.68
C PHE A 846 19.70 5.74 13.03
N ASP A 847 19.60 6.65 12.06
CA ASP A 847 19.58 8.07 12.38
C ASP A 847 18.17 8.46 12.84
N ALA A 848 18.09 9.21 13.93
CA ALA A 848 16.81 9.83 14.24
C ALA A 848 16.48 10.86 13.17
N GLY A 849 17.50 11.58 12.67
CA GLY A 849 17.53 12.66 11.68
C GLY A 849 16.96 12.38 10.28
N ASP A 850 16.90 11.10 9.90
CA ASP A 850 16.69 10.67 8.52
C ASP A 850 15.92 9.35 8.51
N ILE A 851 14.64 9.40 8.91
CA ILE A 851 13.80 8.20 8.98
C ILE A 851 12.93 8.15 7.72
N PRO A 852 12.90 7.00 7.02
CA PRO A 852 12.02 6.84 5.87
C PRO A 852 10.56 7.13 6.22
N TYR A 853 9.86 7.77 5.29
CA TYR A 853 8.47 8.17 5.48
C TYR A 853 7.52 6.98 5.74
N TRP A 854 7.85 5.82 5.16
CA TRP A 854 7.14 4.55 5.35
C TRP A 854 8.01 3.55 6.10
N THR A 855 7.44 2.95 7.15
CA THR A 855 8.10 1.98 8.02
C THR A 855 7.41 0.63 7.94
N PRO A 856 8.13 -0.50 7.84
CA PRO A 856 7.52 -1.83 7.86
C PRO A 856 6.78 -2.09 9.18
N ILE A 857 5.59 -2.67 9.09
CA ILE A 857 4.80 -3.09 10.26
C ILE A 857 4.97 -4.59 10.50
N PHE A 858 5.10 -5.00 11.75
CA PHE A 858 5.38 -6.39 12.12
C PHE A 858 4.25 -7.01 12.93
N LEU A 859 4.20 -8.33 12.88
CA LEU A 859 3.38 -9.15 13.75
C LEU A 859 4.17 -9.51 15.01
N ASP A 860 3.49 -9.87 16.08
CA ASP A 860 4.18 -10.50 17.19
C ASP A 860 4.77 -11.87 16.76
N ARG A 861 5.92 -12.22 17.32
CA ARG A 861 6.67 -13.42 16.92
C ARG A 861 5.85 -14.67 17.21
N GLY A 862 5.32 -15.36 16.21
CA GLY A 862 4.45 -16.53 16.41
C GLY A 862 2.98 -16.18 16.64
N GLU A 863 2.58 -14.95 16.32
CA GLU A 863 1.17 -14.55 16.30
C GLU A 863 0.40 -15.30 15.20
N ILE A 864 -0.83 -15.70 15.54
CA ILE A 864 -1.85 -16.21 14.61
C ILE A 864 -3.11 -15.39 14.84
N THR A 865 -3.57 -14.74 13.80
CA THR A 865 -4.71 -13.81 13.83
C THR A 865 -5.82 -14.30 12.91
N PHE A 866 -7.04 -14.35 13.45
CA PHE A 866 -8.26 -14.71 12.74
C PHE A 866 -9.23 -13.54 12.68
N ASP A 867 -10.00 -13.45 11.59
CA ASP A 867 -11.11 -12.51 11.49
C ASP A 867 -12.36 -13.00 12.25
N THR A 868 -13.41 -12.19 12.27
CA THR A 868 -14.70 -12.55 12.89
C THR A 868 -15.42 -13.71 12.19
N SER A 869 -15.04 -14.07 10.96
CA SER A 869 -15.57 -15.22 10.23
C SER A 869 -14.85 -16.53 10.58
N GLY A 870 -13.73 -16.45 11.31
CA GLY A 870 -12.90 -17.59 11.68
C GLY A 870 -11.85 -17.95 10.63
N ALA A 871 -11.64 -17.11 9.61
CA ALA A 871 -10.61 -17.31 8.60
C ALA A 871 -9.25 -16.80 9.09
N LEU A 872 -8.18 -17.47 8.69
CA LEU A 872 -6.82 -17.07 9.00
C LEU A 872 -6.48 -15.77 8.24
N VAL A 873 -6.22 -14.69 8.98
CA VAL A 873 -5.75 -13.41 8.44
C VAL A 873 -4.22 -13.39 8.41
N SER A 874 -3.57 -13.93 9.45
CA SER A 874 -2.12 -13.97 9.57
C SER A 874 -1.67 -15.15 10.44
N PRO A 875 -0.54 -15.83 10.15
CA PRO A 875 0.37 -15.59 9.03
C PRO A 875 -0.11 -16.27 7.74
N GLN A 876 -0.06 -15.54 6.62
CA GLN A 876 -0.39 -16.08 5.28
C GLN A 876 0.77 -16.87 4.65
N ALA A 877 2.01 -16.55 5.05
CA ALA A 877 3.23 -17.21 4.58
C ALA A 877 3.86 -18.09 5.65
N LYS A 878 4.76 -18.99 5.21
CA LYS A 878 5.63 -19.75 6.09
C LYS A 878 6.62 -18.80 6.78
N TYR A 879 6.88 -19.00 8.06
CA TYR A 879 7.90 -18.25 8.79
C TYR A 879 8.94 -19.18 9.41
N ASN A 880 10.15 -18.67 9.60
CA ASN A 880 11.26 -19.45 10.13
C ASN A 880 11.17 -19.60 11.65
N LEU A 881 11.57 -20.76 12.15
CA LEU A 881 11.92 -20.99 13.54
C LEU A 881 13.45 -20.90 13.68
N GLU A 882 13.94 -20.20 14.71
CA GLU A 882 15.36 -20.09 15.05
C GLU A 882 15.88 -21.41 15.66
N SER A 883 15.68 -22.54 14.95
CA SER A 883 15.91 -23.90 15.44
C SER A 883 17.32 -24.42 15.20
N THR A 884 18.18 -23.69 14.47
CA THR A 884 19.51 -24.18 14.07
C THR A 884 20.36 -24.63 15.25
N ALA A 885 20.25 -23.98 16.40
CA ALA A 885 20.96 -24.37 17.63
C ALA A 885 20.42 -25.69 18.25
N ALA A 886 19.13 -26.00 18.04
CA ALA A 886 18.48 -27.18 18.60
C ALA A 886 18.48 -28.39 17.65
N THR A 887 18.34 -28.16 16.34
CA THR A 887 18.16 -29.22 15.32
C THR A 887 19.27 -29.28 14.27
N GLY A 888 20.17 -28.28 14.24
CA GLY A 888 21.19 -28.13 13.20
C GLY A 888 20.66 -27.60 11.86
N THR A 889 19.35 -27.35 11.74
CA THR A 889 18.69 -26.82 10.53
C THR A 889 17.66 -25.75 10.89
N THR A 890 17.32 -24.90 9.92
CA THR A 890 16.18 -23.97 10.04
C THR A 890 14.90 -24.70 9.66
N ILE A 891 13.87 -24.58 10.49
CA ILE A 891 12.56 -25.16 10.24
C ILE A 891 11.57 -24.06 9.89
N GLN A 892 10.83 -24.22 8.79
CA GLN A 892 9.73 -23.34 8.40
C GLN A 892 8.40 -23.86 8.93
N LEU A 893 7.59 -22.98 9.50
CA LEU A 893 6.27 -23.31 10.04
C LEU A 893 5.18 -22.62 9.22
N ALA A 894 4.16 -23.39 8.83
CA ALA A 894 3.00 -22.93 8.07
C ALA A 894 1.70 -23.31 8.79
N TYR A 895 0.71 -22.41 8.78
CA TYR A 895 -0.63 -22.63 9.34
C TYR A 895 -1.72 -22.79 8.27
N THR A 896 -1.34 -23.22 7.06
CA THR A 896 -2.25 -23.27 5.91
C THR A 896 -3.47 -24.12 6.20
N GLY A 897 -4.66 -23.56 5.98
CA GLY A 897 -5.94 -24.23 6.23
C GLY A 897 -6.39 -24.22 7.70
N SER A 898 -5.72 -23.43 8.55
CA SER A 898 -6.20 -23.22 9.92
C SER A 898 -7.44 -22.33 9.97
N THR A 899 -8.36 -22.63 10.87
CA THR A 899 -9.62 -21.94 11.10
C THR A 899 -9.84 -21.71 12.60
N GLN A 900 -10.79 -20.82 12.91
CA GLN A 900 -11.25 -20.59 14.27
C GLN A 900 -12.76 -20.67 14.35
N TYR A 901 -13.29 -21.72 14.99
CA TYR A 901 -14.72 -21.90 15.22
C TYR A 901 -15.04 -22.17 16.68
N ASN A 902 -16.30 -22.03 17.06
CA ASN A 902 -16.79 -22.39 18.38
C ASN A 902 -16.98 -23.91 18.51
N SER A 903 -15.92 -24.67 18.23
CA SER A 903 -15.83 -26.11 18.37
C SER A 903 -14.54 -26.46 19.11
N ALA A 904 -14.44 -27.71 19.57
CA ALA A 904 -13.25 -28.16 20.28
C ALA A 904 -11.99 -28.04 19.39
N PHE A 905 -10.85 -27.82 20.03
CA PHE A 905 -9.56 -27.81 19.36
C PHE A 905 -9.34 -29.09 18.55
N ALA A 906 -8.90 -28.94 17.30
CA ALA A 906 -8.56 -30.07 16.44
C ALA A 906 -7.33 -29.75 15.57
N ALA A 907 -6.44 -30.72 15.38
CA ALA A 907 -5.45 -30.69 14.32
C ALA A 907 -6.07 -31.34 13.07
N ILE A 908 -6.50 -30.51 12.12
CA ILE A 908 -7.15 -30.91 10.85
C ILE A 908 -6.13 -31.59 9.93
N SER A 909 -4.93 -31.00 9.83
CA SER A 909 -3.82 -31.56 9.05
C SER A 909 -2.51 -31.31 9.77
N GLN A 910 -1.60 -32.29 9.67
CA GLN A 910 -0.26 -32.21 10.24
C GLN A 910 0.69 -32.95 9.32
N SER A 911 1.69 -32.24 8.79
CA SER A 911 2.72 -32.85 7.96
C SER A 911 4.08 -32.18 8.15
N GLN A 912 5.14 -32.96 7.87
CA GLN A 912 6.52 -32.51 7.89
C GLN A 912 7.32 -33.30 6.85
N ASN A 913 8.43 -32.74 6.36
CA ASN A 913 9.18 -33.30 5.22
C ASN A 913 10.44 -34.12 5.57
N GLY A 914 10.86 -34.14 6.82
CA GLY A 914 12.01 -34.90 7.30
C GLY A 914 11.74 -36.39 7.38
N LYS A 915 12.81 -37.19 7.23
CA LYS A 915 12.74 -38.66 7.26
C LYS A 915 13.94 -39.23 8.04
N PRO A 916 13.73 -40.25 8.89
CA PRO A 916 14.81 -40.98 9.52
C PRO A 916 15.47 -41.94 8.53
N GLU A 917 16.56 -42.58 8.97
CA GLU A 917 17.08 -43.78 8.33
C GLU A 917 16.02 -44.89 8.28
N GLY A 918 15.96 -45.61 7.17
CA GLY A 918 14.99 -46.70 6.95
C GLY A 918 15.68 -48.01 6.58
N ASP A 919 15.18 -49.09 7.16
CA ASP A 919 15.56 -50.47 6.82
C ASP A 919 14.81 -50.94 5.57
N LEU A 920 15.40 -51.84 4.79
CA LEU A 920 14.75 -52.44 3.62
C LEU A 920 13.49 -53.22 4.04
N ASN A 921 12.33 -52.78 3.56
CA ASN A 921 11.04 -53.43 3.78
C ASN A 921 10.72 -54.46 2.68
N GLY A 922 11.17 -54.21 1.44
CA GLY A 922 10.95 -55.13 0.33
C GLY A 922 11.50 -54.63 -1.00
N ILE A 923 11.58 -55.53 -1.98
CA ILE A 923 12.02 -55.25 -3.36
C ILE A 923 10.86 -55.57 -4.29
N SER A 924 10.55 -54.65 -5.20
CA SER A 924 9.60 -54.86 -6.29
C SER A 924 10.36 -54.84 -7.61
N ILE A 925 10.00 -55.74 -8.52
CA ILE A 925 10.59 -55.86 -9.84
C ILE A 925 9.44 -55.76 -10.84
N GLY A 926 9.47 -54.71 -11.67
CA GLY A 926 8.47 -54.48 -12.71
C GLY A 926 8.63 -55.39 -13.91
N ASP A 927 7.60 -55.46 -14.76
CA ASP A 927 7.63 -56.26 -15.99
C ASP A 927 8.63 -55.72 -17.04
N ASP A 928 8.98 -54.43 -16.92
CA ASP A 928 10.03 -53.72 -17.67
C ASP A 928 11.43 -53.94 -17.09
N GLY A 929 11.55 -54.77 -16.04
CA GLY A 929 12.80 -55.09 -15.36
C GLY A 929 13.28 -54.01 -14.39
N LEU A 930 12.49 -52.97 -14.09
CA LEU A 930 12.85 -51.95 -13.10
C LEU A 930 12.80 -52.52 -11.69
N ILE A 931 13.89 -52.40 -10.95
CA ILE A 931 14.02 -52.88 -9.57
C ILE A 931 13.92 -51.69 -8.62
N VAL A 932 12.92 -51.70 -7.75
CA VAL A 932 12.69 -50.66 -6.73
C VAL A 932 12.77 -51.28 -5.34
N ALA A 933 13.68 -50.74 -4.51
CA ALA A 933 13.73 -51.03 -3.08
C ALA A 933 12.80 -50.09 -2.32
N SER A 934 11.99 -50.66 -1.42
CA SER A 934 11.13 -49.92 -0.50
C SER A 934 11.69 -50.04 0.91
N TYR A 935 11.76 -48.92 1.62
CA TYR A 935 12.32 -48.82 2.97
C TYR A 935 11.25 -48.51 4.02
N SER A 936 11.51 -48.83 5.29
CA SER A 936 10.59 -48.64 6.41
C SER A 936 10.30 -47.17 6.72
N ASN A 937 11.17 -46.25 6.31
CA ASN A 937 10.97 -44.80 6.38
C ASN A 937 10.04 -44.25 5.25
N GLY A 938 9.45 -45.15 4.45
CA GLY A 938 8.55 -44.81 3.33
C GLY A 938 9.27 -44.32 2.08
N SER A 939 10.60 -44.32 2.05
CA SER A 939 11.36 -43.98 0.85
C SER A 939 11.41 -45.16 -0.12
N GLN A 940 11.44 -44.86 -1.42
CA GLN A 940 11.60 -45.84 -2.49
C GLN A 940 12.81 -45.44 -3.33
N LYS A 941 13.69 -46.40 -3.63
CA LYS A 941 14.92 -46.18 -4.41
C LYS A 941 14.95 -47.12 -5.59
N SER A 942 15.10 -46.56 -6.78
CA SER A 942 15.33 -47.33 -7.99
C SER A 942 16.78 -47.83 -8.01
N LEU A 943 16.98 -49.15 -8.01
CA LEU A 943 18.30 -49.77 -7.97
C LEU A 943 18.88 -49.96 -9.38
N GLY A 944 18.04 -50.06 -10.40
CA GLY A 944 18.42 -50.25 -11.79
C GLY A 944 17.41 -51.09 -12.57
N LYS A 945 17.70 -51.31 -13.86
CA LYS A 945 16.91 -52.16 -14.75
C LYS A 945 17.67 -53.44 -15.12
N VAL A 946 17.00 -54.59 -15.06
CA VAL A 946 17.57 -55.89 -15.49
C VAL A 946 17.81 -55.87 -16.99
N VAL A 947 19.02 -56.27 -17.40
CA VAL A 947 19.38 -56.36 -18.82
C VAL A 947 19.01 -57.73 -19.37
N ILE A 948 18.32 -57.73 -20.52
CA ILE A 948 18.08 -58.94 -21.29
C ILE A 948 19.06 -58.98 -22.46
N ALA A 949 19.71 -60.12 -22.65
CA ALA A 949 20.53 -60.40 -23.80
C ALA A 949 19.75 -61.22 -24.84
N ASN A 950 19.83 -60.83 -26.11
CA ASN A 950 19.34 -61.62 -27.23
C ASN A 950 20.47 -61.86 -28.25
N PHE A 951 20.33 -62.88 -29.08
CA PHE A 951 21.33 -63.35 -30.02
C PHE A 951 20.74 -63.50 -31.42
N ASN A 952 21.55 -63.30 -32.45
CA ASN A 952 21.10 -63.46 -33.83
C ASN A 952 20.69 -64.92 -34.12
N SER A 953 21.39 -65.89 -33.53
CA SER A 953 21.06 -67.30 -33.61
C SER A 953 21.18 -67.96 -32.23
N ALA A 954 20.05 -68.17 -31.56
CA ALA A 954 20.04 -68.77 -30.23
C ALA A 954 20.60 -70.21 -30.23
N SER A 955 20.34 -71.00 -31.28
CA SER A 955 20.85 -72.38 -31.40
C SER A 955 22.38 -72.48 -31.53
N GLY A 956 23.06 -71.36 -31.82
CA GLY A 956 24.54 -71.29 -31.83
C GLY A 956 25.15 -71.09 -30.44
N LEU A 957 24.35 -70.92 -29.39
CA LEU A 957 24.85 -70.76 -28.03
C LEU A 957 25.50 -72.04 -27.53
N LYS A 958 26.65 -71.90 -26.85
CA LYS A 958 27.34 -73.04 -26.25
C LYS A 958 26.90 -73.21 -24.81
N GLN A 959 26.40 -74.39 -24.46
CA GLN A 959 26.05 -74.73 -23.08
C GLN A 959 27.31 -74.96 -22.23
N LEU A 960 27.32 -74.42 -21.02
CA LEU A 960 28.41 -74.56 -20.04
C LEU A 960 28.03 -75.47 -18.85
N GLY A 961 26.75 -75.72 -18.62
CA GLY A 961 26.21 -76.43 -17.44
C GLY A 961 25.14 -75.59 -16.73
N ASP A 962 24.36 -76.18 -15.82
CA ASP A 962 23.36 -75.49 -14.97
C ASP A 962 22.43 -74.51 -15.73
N SER A 963 21.92 -74.93 -16.89
CA SER A 963 21.09 -74.07 -17.77
C SER A 963 21.74 -72.73 -18.16
N SER A 964 23.08 -72.68 -18.17
CA SER A 964 23.87 -71.50 -18.52
C SER A 964 24.57 -71.67 -19.87
N PHE A 965 24.67 -70.54 -20.59
CA PHE A 965 25.13 -70.43 -21.96
C PHE A 965 26.23 -69.37 -22.08
N THR A 966 27.14 -69.58 -23.04
CA THR A 966 28.07 -68.55 -23.51
C THR A 966 27.86 -68.29 -24.99
N ALA A 967 28.14 -67.06 -25.41
CA ALA A 967 28.19 -66.70 -26.82
C ALA A 967 29.29 -67.48 -27.53
N SER A 968 29.05 -67.87 -28.78
CA SER A 968 29.99 -68.50 -29.70
C SER A 968 30.08 -67.69 -31.00
N ALA A 969 31.02 -68.05 -31.88
CA ALA A 969 31.07 -67.47 -33.22
C ALA A 969 29.79 -67.73 -34.04
N GLU A 970 29.07 -68.84 -33.76
CA GLU A 970 27.84 -69.21 -34.47
C GLU A 970 26.59 -68.48 -33.94
N SER A 971 26.57 -68.10 -32.65
CA SER A 971 25.45 -67.31 -32.08
C SER A 971 25.50 -65.83 -32.45
N GLY A 972 26.71 -65.33 -32.74
CA GLY A 972 27.02 -63.90 -32.77
C GLY A 972 27.17 -63.30 -31.38
N ALA A 973 27.49 -62.01 -31.33
CA ALA A 973 27.60 -61.26 -30.08
C ALA A 973 26.24 -61.02 -29.42
N ALA A 974 26.23 -60.91 -28.08
CA ALA A 974 25.03 -60.58 -27.32
C ALA A 974 24.56 -59.16 -27.62
N ARG A 975 23.28 -59.01 -28.00
CA ARG A 975 22.60 -57.71 -28.09
C ARG A 975 21.86 -57.47 -26.79
N LEU A 976 22.20 -56.40 -26.09
CA LEU A 976 21.56 -56.04 -24.82
C LEU A 976 20.37 -55.11 -25.09
N GLY A 977 19.30 -55.26 -24.31
CA GLY A 977 18.12 -54.41 -24.40
C GLY A 977 17.30 -54.42 -23.11
N GLU A 978 16.35 -53.49 -23.04
CA GLU A 978 15.39 -53.42 -21.94
C GLU A 978 14.34 -54.54 -22.06
N ALA A 979 13.83 -55.01 -20.93
CA ALA A 979 12.73 -55.96 -20.94
C ALA A 979 11.47 -55.32 -21.54
N GLY A 980 10.78 -56.06 -22.42
CA GLY A 980 9.59 -55.59 -23.14
C GLY A 980 9.86 -54.67 -24.33
N ALA A 981 11.12 -54.31 -24.62
CA ALA A 981 11.48 -53.59 -25.84
C ALA A 981 11.34 -54.48 -27.09
N ALA A 982 11.27 -53.87 -28.28
CA ALA A 982 11.12 -54.62 -29.53
C ALA A 982 12.28 -55.63 -29.72
N GLY A 983 11.94 -56.93 -29.77
CA GLY A 983 12.92 -58.02 -29.87
C GLY A 983 13.45 -58.56 -28.54
N PHE A 984 12.88 -58.13 -27.40
CA PHE A 984 13.19 -58.60 -26.06
C PHE A 984 11.90 -58.97 -25.31
N GLY A 985 11.91 -60.06 -24.56
CA GLY A 985 10.79 -60.51 -23.73
C GLY A 985 10.58 -59.61 -22.51
N THR A 986 9.43 -59.73 -21.87
CA THR A 986 9.17 -59.07 -20.57
C THR A 986 9.68 -59.94 -19.43
N ILE A 987 9.94 -59.34 -18.27
CA ILE A 987 10.28 -60.06 -17.05
C ILE A 987 9.01 -60.25 -16.24
N ARG A 988 8.94 -61.35 -15.48
CA ARG A 988 7.89 -61.58 -14.49
C ARG A 988 8.52 -61.96 -13.17
N ALA A 989 8.25 -61.17 -12.14
CA ALA A 989 8.74 -61.43 -10.79
C ALA A 989 7.92 -62.53 -10.09
N GLY A 990 8.54 -63.22 -9.13
CA GLY A 990 7.93 -64.33 -8.39
C GLY A 990 7.58 -65.51 -9.28
N SER A 991 8.36 -65.78 -10.33
CA SER A 991 8.09 -66.86 -11.29
C SER A 991 9.38 -67.47 -11.81
N THR A 992 9.37 -68.73 -12.21
CA THR A 992 10.51 -69.39 -12.87
C THR A 992 10.05 -70.04 -14.18
N GLU A 993 10.96 -70.13 -15.16
CA GLU A 993 10.71 -70.88 -16.39
C GLU A 993 11.06 -72.35 -16.17
N ARG A 994 10.13 -73.29 -16.40
CA ARG A 994 10.41 -74.73 -16.41
C ARG A 994 11.15 -75.14 -17.69
N SER A 995 11.69 -76.35 -17.70
CA SER A 995 12.20 -76.93 -18.94
C SER A 995 11.13 -76.96 -20.04
N ASN A 996 11.53 -76.77 -21.29
CA ASN A 996 10.69 -76.97 -22.47
C ASN A 996 10.61 -78.44 -22.93
N VAL A 997 11.14 -79.38 -22.13
CA VAL A 997 11.07 -80.82 -22.39
C VAL A 997 9.68 -81.36 -22.12
N ASP A 998 9.06 -81.96 -23.14
CA ASP A 998 7.82 -82.75 -22.97
C ASP A 998 8.18 -84.21 -22.69
N LEU A 999 8.04 -84.63 -21.42
CA LEU A 999 8.38 -85.98 -20.98
C LEU A 999 7.65 -87.05 -21.79
N THR A 1000 6.43 -86.80 -22.24
CA THR A 1000 5.65 -87.80 -22.98
C THR A 1000 6.31 -88.09 -24.33
N ASN A 1001 6.71 -87.03 -25.04
CA ASN A 1001 7.39 -87.15 -26.33
C ASN A 1001 8.79 -87.74 -26.17
N GLU A 1002 9.57 -87.29 -25.18
CA GLU A 1002 10.91 -87.86 -24.95
C GLU A 1002 10.85 -89.36 -24.62
N LEU A 1003 9.86 -89.82 -23.84
CA LEU A 1003 9.72 -91.24 -23.52
C LEU A 1003 9.40 -92.07 -24.77
N VAL A 1004 8.61 -91.54 -25.70
CA VAL A 1004 8.32 -92.19 -26.99
C VAL A 1004 9.57 -92.21 -27.89
N ASP A 1005 10.31 -91.09 -27.96
CA ASP A 1005 11.56 -90.98 -28.70
C ASP A 1005 12.61 -91.95 -28.13
N LEU A 1006 12.67 -92.10 -26.80
CA LEU A 1006 13.56 -93.05 -26.11
C LEU A 1006 13.23 -94.50 -26.47
N ILE A 1007 11.94 -94.87 -26.45
CA ILE A 1007 11.49 -96.21 -26.85
C ILE A 1007 11.82 -96.47 -28.34
N SER A 1008 11.68 -95.46 -29.19
CA SER A 1008 11.98 -95.55 -30.62
C SER A 1008 13.48 -95.72 -30.87
N ALA A 1009 14.32 -94.91 -30.21
CA ALA A 1009 15.77 -95.02 -30.27
C ALA A 1009 16.27 -96.36 -29.68
N GLN A 1010 15.65 -96.87 -28.62
CA GLN A 1010 15.96 -98.20 -28.05
C GLN A 1010 15.64 -99.32 -29.05
N ARG A 1011 14.49 -99.25 -29.72
CA ARG A 1011 14.11 -100.22 -30.77
C ARG A 1011 15.07 -100.15 -31.95
N ASN A 1012 15.47 -98.96 -32.39
CA ASN A 1012 16.44 -98.76 -33.45
C ASN A 1012 17.82 -99.33 -33.07
N PHE A 1013 18.26 -99.10 -31.83
CA PHE A 1013 19.49 -99.69 -31.30
C PHE A 1013 19.43 -101.22 -31.31
N GLN A 1014 18.34 -101.83 -30.80
CA GLN A 1014 18.16 -103.29 -30.79
C GLN A 1014 18.09 -103.89 -32.20
N ALA A 1015 17.39 -103.23 -33.13
CA ALA A 1015 17.28 -103.65 -34.52
C ALA A 1015 18.64 -103.62 -35.23
N ASN A 1016 19.41 -102.54 -35.07
CA ASN A 1016 20.75 -102.42 -35.64
C ASN A 1016 21.74 -103.40 -35.00
N ALA A 1017 21.65 -103.64 -33.69
CA ALA A 1017 22.45 -104.64 -32.99
C ALA A 1017 22.14 -106.06 -33.49
N LYS A 1018 20.86 -106.40 -33.70
CA LYS A 1018 20.45 -107.70 -34.27
C LYS A 1018 20.90 -107.86 -35.72
N ALA A 1019 20.87 -106.80 -36.53
CA ALA A 1019 21.41 -106.78 -37.88
C ALA A 1019 22.93 -107.04 -37.90
N ILE A 1020 23.68 -106.48 -36.95
CA ILE A 1020 25.11 -106.77 -36.78
C ILE A 1020 25.34 -108.23 -36.35
N GLU A 1021 24.58 -108.75 -35.39
CA GLU A 1021 24.68 -110.13 -34.90
C GLU A 1021 24.42 -111.14 -36.02
N THR A 1022 23.33 -110.95 -36.77
CA THR A 1022 22.99 -111.81 -37.93
C THR A 1022 24.03 -111.72 -39.04
N ASN A 1023 24.59 -110.54 -39.31
CA ASN A 1023 25.66 -110.38 -40.29
C ASN A 1023 26.97 -111.05 -39.83
N SER A 1024 27.30 -110.95 -38.55
CA SER A 1024 28.43 -111.67 -37.94
C SER A 1024 28.23 -113.19 -38.00
N ALA A 1025 27.00 -113.67 -37.74
CA ALA A 1025 26.64 -115.08 -37.87
C ALA A 1025 26.73 -115.57 -39.33
N MET A 1026 26.25 -114.79 -40.31
CA MET A 1026 26.40 -115.12 -41.73
C MET A 1026 27.86 -115.12 -42.17
N THR A 1027 28.67 -114.16 -41.73
CA THR A 1027 30.10 -114.09 -42.05
C THR A 1027 30.85 -115.27 -41.42
N SER A 1028 30.53 -115.63 -40.19
CA SER A 1028 31.07 -116.81 -39.51
C SER A 1028 30.64 -118.12 -40.19
N ALA A 1029 29.39 -118.22 -40.65
CA ALA A 1029 28.91 -119.35 -41.44
C ALA A 1029 29.63 -119.45 -42.81
N ILE A 1030 29.86 -118.32 -43.49
CA ILE A 1030 30.64 -118.28 -44.74
C ILE A 1030 32.10 -118.69 -44.48
N ILE A 1031 32.70 -118.26 -43.38
CA ILE A 1031 34.06 -118.65 -42.98
C ILE A 1031 34.11 -120.16 -42.67
N ASN A 1032 33.13 -120.70 -41.95
CA ASN A 1032 33.02 -122.14 -41.64
C ASN A 1032 32.67 -123.02 -42.86
N ILE A 1033 32.21 -122.44 -43.96
CA ILE A 1033 32.01 -123.14 -45.25
C ILE A 1033 33.28 -123.09 -46.13
N ARG A 1034 34.19 -122.14 -45.85
CA ARG A 1034 35.45 -121.95 -46.61
C ARG A 1034 36.68 -122.55 -45.93
N GLY A 1035 36.64 -122.77 -44.62
CA GLY A 1035 37.59 -123.62 -43.88
C GLY A 1035 37.09 -125.05 -43.82
#